data_AF-A0A8C4XZP0-F1
#
_entry.id   AF-A0A8C4XZP0-F1
#
_cell.length_a   1.000
_cell.length_b   1.000
_cell.length_c   1.000
_cell.angle_alpha   90.00
_cell.angle_beta   90.00
_cell.angle_gamma   90.00
#
_symmetry.space_group_name_H-M   'P 1'
#
loop_
_entity.id
_entity.type
_entity.pdbx_description
1 polymer ?
#
loop_
_entity_poly.entity_id
_entity_poly.type
_entity_poly.pdbx_seq_one_letter_code
_entity_poly.pdbx_strand_id
1 'polypeptide(L)'
;MSSSRLNNRAESHFRAQEEHELETLGKKAWDNPVYNGSPSASLKIRAIYNPKAILENPYENIEKLGDSLPYQEERKKAEDMKKKPLPKCCFCFFKGIRGLWGTTLTENTAENRELYVKTTLRELLVYVIFLVDICLLTYGMTSTNAYYYTKVMSDLFLQTPSDSGVSFQSIGSMAEFWGYAQGPLLDSLYWTKWYNNESLAHNTQSYIYYENLLLGVPRLRQLKVKNNSCVVHDNFKEDISGCYDVYSEDKEERVPFGLINGTAWRYHSEEELGGSSHWGRLTSYSGGGYYIDLKLTQEESAEALRVLKEKLWLDRGTRVIFIDFSVYNANINLFCVLRLVVEFPATGGAIPSWQIRTVKLIRYVSTWDFFIVACEIIFCIYIFYYVVEEILELRIHRLQYFTSVWNILDVVVILLSIVAIVFHIFRTIEVNRLMGELLRHPDIYADFEFLAFWQTQYNNMNAVNLFFAWIKIFKYISFNKTMTQLSSTLARCAKDILGFAIMFFIVFFAYAQLGYLLFGTQVENFSTFIKCIFTQFRIILGDFDYNAIDNANRVLGPIYFVTYVFFVFFVLLNMFLAIINDTYSEVKEELSNQKNELQLSDILKQGYHKTLMRLKLKKERISDVQKALQNGTKELEFEDFKNSLKELGHAEHEITAAFSRFDKDGNQVLDEEEQKRMRHDLEEKRVALNAEIENLGKSYGDNNLDENLTLVEAKNNHANKSTCVSEEEFQILLRRVLQLEHSIGSIVSKIDSVVSKLEALERNKLQRKDLVGKLLDNISKEEQPRQEELLQRNLDPLVKENQGGWETKHMLGNNLSGSSPQNDNSIYSNLPKSGLPGSQAPKNTRPQSNVHF
;
A
#
# COMPACT_ATOMS: atom_id res chain seq x y z
N MET A 1 -25.78 -24.80 61.52
CA MET A 1 -26.42 -26.02 62.03
C MET A 1 -26.77 -26.88 60.82
N SER A 2 -26.11 -28.02 60.54
CA SER A 2 -26.02 -29.29 61.29
C SER A 2 -27.27 -30.18 61.09
N SER A 3 -27.22 -31.50 60.90
CA SER A 3 -26.09 -32.44 60.67
C SER A 3 -26.65 -33.85 60.43
N SER A 4 -25.95 -34.72 59.67
CA SER A 4 -25.89 -36.21 59.83
C SER A 4 -27.18 -37.06 59.65
N ARG A 5 -27.18 -38.39 59.38
CA ARG A 5 -26.21 -39.41 58.87
C ARG A 5 -26.99 -40.73 58.55
N LEU A 6 -26.27 -41.76 58.07
CA LEU A 6 -26.61 -43.20 57.95
C LEU A 6 -27.32 -43.60 56.63
N ASN A 7 -26.85 -44.55 55.80
CA ASN A 7 -26.20 -45.89 55.93
C ASN A 7 -27.22 -47.03 56.19
N ASN A 8 -27.19 -48.21 55.56
CA ASN A 8 -26.24 -48.84 54.61
C ASN A 8 -26.92 -50.02 53.85
N ARG A 9 -26.35 -50.50 52.71
CA ARG A 9 -25.99 -51.93 52.42
C ARG A 9 -26.01 -52.34 50.91
N ALA A 10 -24.82 -52.66 50.36
CA ALA A 10 -24.51 -53.63 49.26
C ALA A 10 -25.20 -53.47 47.87
N GLU A 11 -24.69 -53.97 46.72
CA GLU A 11 -23.43 -54.66 46.37
C GLU A 11 -23.15 -54.55 44.85
N SER A 12 -21.97 -54.07 44.42
CA SER A 12 -21.42 -54.34 43.06
C SER A 12 -19.98 -53.85 42.87
N HIS A 13 -19.16 -54.67 42.21
CA HIS A 13 -17.77 -54.43 41.77
C HIS A 13 -17.60 -53.16 40.89
N PHE A 14 -16.44 -52.52 40.76
CA PHE A 14 -15.14 -52.64 41.45
C PHE A 14 -14.48 -51.23 41.46
N ARG A 15 -13.77 -50.83 42.52
CA ARG A 15 -13.07 -49.53 42.61
C ARG A 15 -11.76 -49.67 43.38
N ALA A 16 -10.69 -49.04 42.90
CA ALA A 16 -9.44 -48.84 43.63
C ALA A 16 -8.83 -47.48 43.23
N GLN A 17 -8.21 -46.80 44.19
CA GLN A 17 -7.64 -45.46 44.09
C GLN A 17 -6.51 -45.37 45.13
N GLU A 18 -5.49 -44.55 44.85
CA GLU A 18 -4.36 -44.17 45.72
C GLU A 18 -3.37 -45.26 46.16
N GLU A 19 -2.12 -45.09 45.68
CA GLU A 19 -0.87 -44.99 46.45
C GLU A 19 -0.70 -45.86 47.71
N HIS A 20 0.35 -46.70 47.72
CA HIS A 20 1.54 -46.36 48.52
C HIS A 20 2.83 -47.12 48.13
N GLU A 21 3.93 -46.65 48.73
CA GLU A 21 5.21 -47.33 49.01
C GLU A 21 6.32 -47.43 47.96
N LEU A 22 7.54 -47.46 48.53
CA LEU A 22 8.85 -47.35 47.90
C LEU A 22 9.63 -48.66 48.17
N GLU A 23 10.68 -48.90 47.39
CA GLU A 23 11.71 -49.94 47.61
C GLU A 23 11.26 -51.43 47.62
N THR A 24 11.65 -52.14 46.56
CA THR A 24 12.49 -53.35 46.74
C THR A 24 13.34 -53.65 45.51
N LEU A 25 14.49 -54.30 45.71
CA LEU A 25 15.48 -54.61 44.67
C LEU A 25 15.04 -55.85 43.85
N GLY A 26 15.38 -55.93 42.55
CA GLY A 26 15.10 -57.20 41.85
C GLY A 26 15.46 -57.47 40.38
N LYS A 27 16.62 -57.03 39.86
CA LYS A 27 17.36 -57.69 38.74
C LYS A 27 16.61 -58.27 37.50
N LYS A 28 16.97 -57.71 36.34
CA LYS A 28 17.20 -58.35 35.01
C LYS A 28 16.02 -58.58 34.02
N ALA A 29 16.46 -58.63 32.75
CA ALA A 29 15.88 -59.33 31.60
C ALA A 29 14.57 -58.79 30.99
N TRP A 30 14.74 -57.83 30.08
CA TRP A 30 14.05 -57.85 28.79
C TRP A 30 15.10 -57.66 27.69
N ASP A 31 15.50 -58.77 27.07
CA ASP A 31 16.28 -58.75 25.83
C ASP A 31 15.35 -58.42 24.66
N ASN A 32 15.78 -57.55 23.74
CA ASN A 32 15.07 -57.27 22.50
C ASN A 32 15.98 -57.58 21.29
N PRO A 33 15.76 -58.70 20.57
CA PRO A 33 16.64 -59.11 19.48
C PRO A 33 16.22 -58.47 18.16
N VAL A 34 17.12 -57.67 17.55
CA VAL A 34 17.56 -57.80 16.14
C VAL A 34 18.59 -56.69 15.77
N TYR A 35 19.78 -57.14 15.35
CA TYR A 35 20.80 -56.45 14.53
C TYR A 35 21.57 -55.20 15.03
N ASN A 36 22.70 -55.47 15.69
CA ASN A 36 24.07 -55.04 15.31
C ASN A 36 24.30 -53.70 14.57
N GLY A 37 25.09 -52.77 15.15
CA GLY A 37 25.70 -51.65 14.41
C GLY A 37 26.29 -50.48 15.23
N SER A 38 27.39 -50.71 15.97
CA SER A 38 28.16 -49.67 16.71
C SER A 38 28.88 -48.66 15.76
N PRO A 39 29.38 -47.47 16.21
CA PRO A 39 29.70 -47.10 17.61
C PRO A 39 29.46 -45.63 18.08
N SER A 40 29.57 -45.43 19.41
CA SER A 40 30.10 -44.27 20.18
C SER A 40 29.79 -42.82 19.72
N ALA A 41 29.02 -42.01 20.47
CA ALA A 41 29.40 -41.27 21.70
C ALA A 41 30.23 -39.98 21.44
N SER A 42 30.12 -38.86 22.18
CA SER A 42 29.32 -38.55 23.39
C SER A 42 28.99 -37.04 23.48
N LEU A 43 27.91 -36.66 24.16
CA LEU A 43 27.65 -35.27 24.57
C LEU A 43 26.95 -35.24 25.93
N LYS A 44 27.55 -34.57 26.93
CA LYS A 44 26.94 -34.33 28.25
C LYS A 44 26.28 -32.96 28.27
N ILE A 45 24.99 -32.93 28.59
CA ILE A 45 24.28 -31.69 28.94
C ILE A 45 24.74 -31.25 30.34
N ARG A 46 24.96 -29.95 30.52
CA ARG A 46 25.06 -29.30 31.84
C ARG A 46 24.24 -28.02 31.81
N ALA A 47 23.18 -27.96 32.63
CA ALA A 47 22.38 -26.77 32.79
C ALA A 47 22.99 -25.86 33.87
N ILE A 48 23.10 -24.56 33.58
CA ILE A 48 23.27 -23.49 34.58
C ILE A 48 22.39 -22.33 34.11
N TYR A 49 21.59 -21.77 35.02
CA TYR A 49 20.84 -20.54 34.80
C TYR A 49 21.16 -19.59 35.96
N ASN A 50 21.65 -18.40 35.66
CA ASN A 50 21.76 -17.30 36.63
C ASN A 50 21.91 -15.96 35.87
N PRO A 51 21.16 -14.90 36.19
CA PRO A 51 21.16 -13.67 35.39
C PRO A 51 22.27 -12.69 35.82
N LYS A 52 22.92 -12.07 34.84
CA LYS A 52 23.65 -10.80 34.98
C LYS A 52 23.49 -9.96 33.71
N ALA A 53 23.48 -8.64 33.87
CA ALA A 53 23.35 -7.69 32.78
C ALA A 53 24.60 -7.68 31.88
N ILE A 54 24.40 -7.38 30.59
CA ILE A 54 25.48 -7.27 29.59
C ILE A 54 25.78 -5.79 29.35
N LEU A 55 26.83 -5.28 29.98
CA LEU A 55 27.48 -4.02 29.62
C LEU A 55 28.98 -4.13 29.94
N GLU A 56 29.76 -4.77 29.08
CA GLU A 56 31.21 -4.68 29.12
C GLU A 56 31.84 -4.92 27.74
N ASN A 57 33.00 -4.30 27.50
CA ASN A 57 33.55 -4.05 26.16
C ASN A 57 34.82 -4.92 25.93
N PRO A 58 34.85 -5.86 24.97
CA PRO A 58 35.82 -6.96 24.95
C PRO A 58 37.16 -6.62 24.29
N TYR A 59 37.80 -5.50 24.63
CA TYR A 59 39.16 -5.17 24.19
C TYR A 59 39.97 -4.39 25.24
N GLU A 60 40.45 -5.08 26.27
CA GLU A 60 41.68 -4.69 26.96
C GLU A 60 42.36 -5.87 27.67
N ASN A 61 43.69 -5.85 27.72
CA ASN A 61 44.58 -6.74 28.48
C ASN A 61 44.62 -8.26 28.12
N ILE A 62 45.72 -8.68 27.49
CA ILE A 62 46.69 -9.64 28.06
C ILE A 62 48.01 -9.50 27.27
N GLU A 63 49.14 -9.46 27.98
CA GLU A 63 50.49 -9.40 27.39
C GLU A 63 51.42 -10.37 28.15
N LYS A 64 52.22 -11.16 27.42
CA LYS A 64 53.14 -12.23 27.89
C LYS A 64 52.40 -13.43 28.56
N LEU A 65 52.83 -14.69 28.48
CA LEU A 65 54.16 -15.30 28.24
C LEU A 65 53.99 -16.75 27.72
N GLY A 66 54.92 -17.28 26.90
CA GLY A 66 55.01 -18.73 26.60
C GLY A 66 55.41 -19.07 25.14
N ASP A 67 56.37 -19.98 24.95
CA ASP A 67 57.11 -20.14 23.69
C ASP A 67 56.67 -21.30 22.77
N SER A 68 56.69 -21.01 21.47
CA SER A 68 57.08 -21.88 20.33
C SER A 68 56.40 -23.25 20.08
N LEU A 69 55.83 -23.40 18.87
CA LEU A 69 56.06 -24.55 17.98
C LEU A 69 55.78 -24.12 16.50
N PRO A 70 56.66 -24.38 15.52
CA PRO A 70 56.57 -23.72 14.20
C PRO A 70 55.94 -24.58 13.10
N TYR A 71 54.83 -24.14 12.49
CA TYR A 71 54.35 -24.72 11.21
C TYR A 71 53.42 -23.79 10.39
N GLN A 72 53.96 -22.75 9.74
CA GLN A 72 53.43 -22.19 8.47
C GLN A 72 54.31 -21.04 7.90
N GLU A 73 55.48 -21.35 7.32
CA GLU A 73 56.31 -20.34 6.63
C GLU A 73 56.53 -20.62 5.12
N GLU A 74 56.22 -21.82 4.62
CA GLU A 74 56.42 -22.16 3.20
C GLU A 74 55.36 -21.55 2.25
N ARG A 75 54.21 -21.09 2.76
CA ARG A 75 53.08 -20.65 1.91
C ARG A 75 53.15 -19.20 1.40
N LYS A 76 54.18 -18.42 1.76
CA LYS A 76 54.33 -17.01 1.36
C LYS A 76 55.41 -16.72 0.30
N LYS A 77 56.08 -17.73 -0.25
CA LYS A 77 57.15 -17.56 -1.27
C LYS A 77 56.81 -18.14 -2.66
N ALA A 78 55.56 -18.55 -2.89
CA ALA A 78 55.16 -19.31 -4.09
C ALA A 78 54.31 -18.55 -5.14
N GLU A 79 53.87 -17.31 -4.88
CA GLU A 79 53.02 -16.54 -5.84
C GLU A 79 53.70 -15.30 -6.47
N ASP A 80 54.94 -14.99 -6.13
CA ASP A 80 55.64 -13.77 -6.59
C ASP A 80 56.26 -13.90 -8.02
N MET A 81 55.90 -14.96 -8.76
CA MET A 81 56.28 -15.16 -10.16
C MET A 81 55.14 -15.69 -11.03
N LYS A 82 54.29 -14.78 -11.52
CA LYS A 82 53.76 -14.69 -12.91
C LYS A 82 52.46 -13.86 -13.00
N LYS A 83 52.56 -12.53 -13.15
CA LYS A 83 51.51 -11.73 -13.80
C LYS A 83 52.14 -10.75 -14.80
N LYS A 84 51.79 -10.91 -16.09
CA LYS A 84 52.15 -9.95 -17.15
C LYS A 84 51.39 -8.64 -16.92
N PRO A 85 51.95 -7.47 -17.28
CA PRO A 85 51.24 -6.20 -17.10
C PRO A 85 50.07 -6.07 -18.08
N LEU A 86 48.83 -6.20 -17.59
CA LEU A 86 47.66 -5.66 -18.28
C LEU A 86 47.60 -4.13 -18.10
N PRO A 87 46.96 -3.39 -19.03
CA PRO A 87 46.99 -1.93 -19.03
C PRO A 87 46.27 -1.32 -17.81
N LYS A 88 46.86 -0.25 -17.26
CA LYS A 88 46.41 0.43 -16.02
C LYS A 88 44.93 0.85 -16.01
N CYS A 89 44.32 1.06 -17.18
CA CYS A 89 42.91 1.47 -17.32
C CYS A 89 41.94 0.49 -16.62
N CYS A 90 42.11 -0.82 -16.84
CA CYS A 90 41.22 -1.83 -16.24
C CYS A 90 41.29 -1.85 -14.71
N PHE A 91 42.43 -1.51 -14.11
CA PHE A 91 42.57 -1.49 -12.65
C PHE A 91 41.81 -0.31 -12.01
N CYS A 92 41.72 0.83 -12.71
CA CYS A 92 40.83 1.92 -12.31
C CYS A 92 39.36 1.52 -12.44
N PHE A 93 38.99 0.85 -13.53
CA PHE A 93 37.61 0.37 -13.75
C PHE A 93 37.17 -0.62 -12.65
N PHE A 94 37.96 -1.65 -12.37
CA PHE A 94 37.66 -2.62 -11.30
C PHE A 94 37.68 -1.99 -9.89
N LYS A 95 38.50 -0.96 -9.64
CA LYS A 95 38.50 -0.25 -8.35
C LYS A 95 37.31 0.68 -8.20
N GLY A 96 36.84 1.30 -9.29
CA GLY A 96 35.57 2.04 -9.35
C GLY A 96 34.37 1.12 -9.12
N ILE A 97 34.34 -0.04 -9.80
CA ILE A 97 33.35 -1.11 -9.57
C ILE A 97 33.35 -1.52 -8.10
N ARG A 98 34.50 -1.88 -7.49
CA ARG A 98 34.53 -2.27 -6.07
C ARG A 98 33.97 -1.19 -5.12
N GLY A 99 34.11 0.10 -5.46
CA GLY A 99 33.51 1.20 -4.69
C GLY A 99 32.01 1.42 -4.90
N LEU A 100 31.38 0.79 -5.91
CA LEU A 100 29.94 0.85 -6.20
C LEU A 100 29.16 -0.35 -5.60
N TRP A 101 29.88 -1.41 -5.20
CA TRP A 101 29.33 -2.67 -4.67
C TRP A 101 29.58 -2.85 -3.16
N GLY A 102 30.03 -1.80 -2.47
CA GLY A 102 30.18 -1.79 -1.02
C GLY A 102 28.84 -1.47 -0.34
N THR A 103 28.31 -2.44 0.39
CA THR A 103 27.13 -2.29 1.26
C THR A 103 27.57 -2.18 2.72
N THR A 104 26.67 -1.70 3.57
CA THR A 104 26.83 -1.71 5.04
C THR A 104 27.15 -3.09 5.62
N LEU A 105 26.72 -4.18 4.95
CA LEU A 105 26.95 -5.57 5.36
C LEU A 105 28.19 -6.21 4.71
N THR A 106 28.87 -5.53 3.79
CA THR A 106 30.09 -6.03 3.10
C THR A 106 31.35 -5.17 3.33
N GLU A 107 31.22 -3.93 3.80
CA GLU A 107 32.33 -3.08 4.25
C GLU A 107 32.43 -3.04 5.79
N ASN A 108 33.65 -3.17 6.34
CA ASN A 108 33.93 -3.05 7.78
C ASN A 108 33.70 -1.61 8.28
N THR A 109 32.44 -1.26 8.51
CA THR A 109 31.99 0.10 8.87
C THR A 109 32.10 0.43 10.37
N ALA A 110 32.35 -0.58 11.22
CA ALA A 110 32.40 -0.45 12.68
C ALA A 110 33.37 0.63 13.20
N GLU A 111 34.50 0.85 12.52
CA GLU A 111 35.53 1.84 12.92
C GLU A 111 35.29 3.25 12.35
N ASN A 112 34.39 3.42 11.37
CA ASN A 112 34.25 4.67 10.61
C ASN A 112 32.79 5.08 10.41
N ARG A 113 32.23 5.84 11.36
CA ARG A 113 30.85 6.37 11.27
C ARG A 113 30.60 7.29 10.07
N GLU A 114 31.58 8.07 9.61
CA GLU A 114 31.46 8.88 8.38
C GLU A 114 31.31 7.98 7.13
N LEU A 115 31.96 6.81 7.11
CA LEU A 115 31.82 5.81 6.05
C LEU A 115 30.44 5.13 6.11
N TYR A 116 30.01 4.69 7.30
CA TYR A 116 28.69 4.08 7.50
C TYR A 116 27.56 4.97 6.96
N VAL A 117 27.46 6.21 7.46
CA VAL A 117 26.41 7.16 7.03
C VAL A 117 26.47 7.43 5.53
N LYS A 118 27.68 7.55 4.95
CA LYS A 118 27.85 7.77 3.51
C LYS A 118 27.44 6.58 2.65
N THR A 119 27.77 5.36 3.08
CA THR A 119 27.40 4.12 2.38
C THR A 119 25.89 3.89 2.48
N THR A 120 25.28 4.04 3.66
CA THR A 120 23.82 3.88 3.83
C THR A 120 23.02 4.99 3.12
N LEU A 121 23.54 6.23 3.04
CA LEU A 121 22.91 7.30 2.25
C LEU A 121 22.97 6.99 0.73
N ARG A 122 24.06 6.38 0.26
CA ARG A 122 24.17 5.89 -1.13
C ARG A 122 23.15 4.78 -1.40
N GLU A 123 23.04 3.79 -0.51
CA GLU A 123 22.04 2.72 -0.60
C GLU A 123 20.62 3.30 -0.68
N LEU A 124 20.27 4.24 0.20
CA LEU A 124 18.98 4.95 0.18
C LEU A 124 18.74 5.67 -1.16
N LEU A 125 19.73 6.38 -1.71
CA LEU A 125 19.57 7.09 -2.98
C LEU A 125 19.36 6.12 -4.16
N VAL A 126 20.12 5.03 -4.21
CA VAL A 126 19.92 3.95 -5.22
C VAL A 126 18.52 3.32 -5.04
N TYR A 127 18.11 3.09 -3.80
CA TYR A 127 16.81 2.50 -3.49
C TYR A 127 15.63 3.41 -3.85
N VAL A 128 15.74 4.73 -3.62
CA VAL A 128 14.70 5.70 -4.00
C VAL A 128 14.53 5.79 -5.52
N ILE A 129 15.61 5.68 -6.31
CA ILE A 129 15.49 5.66 -7.78
C ILE A 129 14.78 4.38 -8.24
N PHE A 130 15.14 3.21 -7.67
CA PHE A 130 14.43 1.95 -7.91
C PHE A 130 12.94 2.03 -7.52
N LEU A 131 12.63 2.65 -6.38
CA LEU A 131 11.24 2.85 -5.92
C LEU A 131 10.44 3.74 -6.88
N VAL A 132 11.04 4.82 -7.41
CA VAL A 132 10.41 5.68 -8.42
C VAL A 132 10.17 4.89 -9.72
N ASP A 133 11.13 4.06 -10.15
CA ASP A 133 11.01 3.25 -11.36
C ASP A 133 9.89 2.19 -11.26
N ILE A 134 9.80 1.42 -10.16
CA ILE A 134 8.68 0.48 -9.95
C ILE A 134 7.32 1.20 -9.78
N CYS A 135 7.30 2.43 -9.24
CA CYS A 135 6.10 3.27 -9.24
C CYS A 135 5.70 3.70 -10.66
N LEU A 136 6.64 4.16 -11.49
CA LEU A 136 6.38 4.54 -12.88
C LEU A 136 5.87 3.36 -13.72
N LEU A 137 6.44 2.17 -13.53
CA LEU A 137 5.94 0.95 -14.16
C LEU A 137 4.53 0.60 -13.71
N THR A 138 4.27 0.52 -12.40
CA THR A 138 2.95 0.14 -11.89
C THR A 138 1.85 1.12 -12.29
N TYR A 139 2.07 2.44 -12.11
CA TYR A 139 1.10 3.46 -12.53
C TYR A 139 0.94 3.55 -14.06
N GLY A 140 2.03 3.46 -14.82
CA GLY A 140 1.99 3.48 -16.30
C GLY A 140 1.26 2.28 -16.90
N MET A 141 1.20 1.16 -16.18
CA MET A 141 0.45 -0.04 -16.57
C MET A 141 -1.05 0.02 -16.19
N THR A 142 -1.45 0.90 -15.26
CA THR A 142 -2.84 1.03 -14.78
C THR A 142 -3.52 2.29 -15.33
N SER A 143 -4.33 2.13 -16.38
CA SER A 143 -5.17 3.23 -16.89
C SER A 143 -6.34 3.54 -15.95
N THR A 144 -6.54 4.80 -15.59
CA THR A 144 -7.70 5.28 -14.82
C THR A 144 -9.03 4.98 -15.52
N ASN A 145 -9.05 4.95 -16.85
CA ASN A 145 -10.24 4.64 -17.64
C ASN A 145 -10.70 3.19 -17.50
N ALA A 146 -9.84 2.28 -17.01
CA ALA A 146 -10.18 0.88 -16.82
C ALA A 146 -11.38 0.71 -15.86
N TYR A 147 -11.44 1.49 -14.77
CA TYR A 147 -12.56 1.45 -13.82
C TYR A 147 -13.90 1.78 -14.48
N TYR A 148 -13.97 2.87 -15.24
CA TYR A 148 -15.20 3.28 -15.92
C TYR A 148 -15.62 2.27 -16.99
N TYR A 149 -14.66 1.69 -17.73
CA TYR A 149 -14.93 0.64 -18.71
C TYR A 149 -15.47 -0.65 -18.05
N THR A 150 -14.86 -1.10 -16.93
CA THR A 150 -15.39 -2.20 -16.12
C THR A 150 -16.79 -1.88 -15.58
N LYS A 151 -17.03 -0.66 -15.09
CA LYS A 151 -18.34 -0.26 -14.55
C LYS A 151 -19.43 -0.28 -15.62
N VAL A 152 -19.22 0.34 -16.77
CA VAL A 152 -20.23 0.40 -17.84
C VAL A 152 -20.60 -0.99 -18.35
N MET A 153 -19.63 -1.90 -18.46
CA MET A 153 -19.87 -3.31 -18.81
C MET A 153 -20.58 -4.09 -17.68
N SER A 154 -20.25 -3.81 -16.42
CA SER A 154 -20.95 -4.33 -15.24
C SER A 154 -22.42 -3.90 -15.23
N ASP A 155 -22.69 -2.61 -15.37
CA ASP A 155 -24.05 -2.07 -15.31
C ASP A 155 -24.90 -2.63 -16.47
N LEU A 156 -24.34 -2.69 -17.69
CA LEU A 156 -25.00 -3.30 -18.86
C LEU A 156 -25.39 -4.76 -18.63
N PHE A 157 -24.43 -5.64 -18.32
CA PHE A 157 -24.69 -7.08 -18.28
C PHE A 157 -25.34 -7.56 -16.98
N LEU A 158 -25.18 -6.84 -15.87
CA LEU A 158 -25.62 -7.32 -14.55
C LEU A 158 -26.92 -6.68 -14.05
N GLN A 159 -27.16 -5.40 -14.37
CA GLN A 159 -28.30 -4.63 -13.83
C GLN A 159 -29.46 -4.48 -14.82
N THR A 160 -29.21 -4.51 -16.14
CA THR A 160 -30.27 -4.42 -17.16
C THR A 160 -31.32 -5.51 -16.96
N PRO A 161 -32.60 -5.16 -16.71
CA PRO A 161 -33.66 -6.13 -16.55
C PRO A 161 -34.24 -6.56 -17.91
N SER A 162 -34.80 -7.76 -17.94
CA SER A 162 -35.73 -8.18 -19.00
C SER A 162 -37.10 -7.50 -18.86
N ASP A 163 -37.97 -7.66 -19.86
CA ASP A 163 -39.41 -7.31 -19.77
C ASP A 163 -40.12 -7.92 -18.54
N SER A 164 -39.59 -9.04 -18.02
CA SER A 164 -40.08 -9.71 -16.81
C SER A 164 -39.47 -9.17 -15.49
N GLY A 165 -38.69 -8.08 -15.55
CA GLY A 165 -38.01 -7.49 -14.39
C GLY A 165 -36.73 -8.20 -13.94
N VAL A 166 -36.36 -9.32 -14.56
CA VAL A 166 -35.21 -10.14 -14.17
C VAL A 166 -33.92 -9.56 -14.72
N SER A 167 -33.01 -9.15 -13.84
CA SER A 167 -31.59 -8.86 -14.13
C SER A 167 -30.69 -10.04 -13.74
N PHE A 168 -29.43 -10.09 -14.19
CA PHE A 168 -28.53 -11.21 -13.91
C PHE A 168 -28.35 -11.47 -12.41
N GLN A 169 -28.25 -10.41 -11.61
CA GLN A 169 -28.08 -10.50 -10.15
C GLN A 169 -29.31 -11.10 -9.43
N SER A 170 -30.48 -11.07 -10.08
CA SER A 170 -31.76 -11.55 -9.52
C SER A 170 -32.13 -12.99 -9.89
N ILE A 171 -31.33 -13.68 -10.72
CA ILE A 171 -31.64 -15.04 -11.19
C ILE A 171 -31.67 -16.03 -10.00
N GLY A 172 -32.87 -16.47 -9.60
CA GLY A 172 -33.08 -17.49 -8.56
C GLY A 172 -33.44 -18.88 -9.12
N SER A 173 -33.71 -18.99 -10.42
CA SER A 173 -34.21 -20.21 -11.07
C SER A 173 -33.70 -20.42 -12.50
N MET A 174 -33.81 -21.66 -12.98
CA MET A 174 -33.50 -22.02 -14.38
C MET A 174 -34.42 -21.35 -15.40
N ALA A 175 -35.65 -20.96 -15.02
CA ALA A 175 -36.58 -20.26 -15.90
C ALA A 175 -36.16 -18.80 -16.11
N GLU A 176 -35.77 -18.12 -15.04
CA GLU A 176 -35.23 -16.75 -15.05
C GLU A 176 -33.89 -16.69 -15.80
N PHE A 177 -33.02 -17.69 -15.66
CA PHE A 177 -31.81 -17.81 -16.48
C PHE A 177 -32.15 -17.79 -17.98
N TRP A 178 -33.13 -18.60 -18.43
CA TRP A 178 -33.55 -18.59 -19.84
C TRP A 178 -34.19 -17.27 -20.28
N GLY A 179 -34.89 -16.56 -19.38
CA GLY A 179 -35.43 -15.22 -19.63
C GLY A 179 -34.32 -14.18 -19.86
N TYR A 180 -33.30 -14.18 -18.99
CA TYR A 180 -32.11 -13.35 -19.14
C TYR A 180 -31.33 -13.68 -20.42
N ALA A 181 -31.08 -14.97 -20.67
CA ALA A 181 -30.26 -15.44 -21.79
C ALA A 181 -30.90 -15.18 -23.17
N GLN A 182 -32.23 -15.18 -23.28
CA GLN A 182 -32.93 -14.96 -24.55
C GLN A 182 -33.31 -13.49 -24.82
N GLY A 183 -33.26 -12.62 -23.80
CA GLY A 183 -33.47 -11.17 -23.94
C GLY A 183 -32.19 -10.39 -23.60
N PRO A 184 -32.06 -9.82 -22.38
CA PRO A 184 -30.98 -8.90 -21.99
C PRO A 184 -29.57 -9.31 -22.41
N LEU A 185 -29.22 -10.59 -22.37
CA LEU A 185 -27.91 -11.07 -22.82
C LEU A 185 -27.69 -10.81 -24.32
N LEU A 186 -28.64 -11.19 -25.18
CA LEU A 186 -28.54 -11.00 -26.63
C LEU A 186 -28.63 -9.52 -26.99
N ASP A 187 -29.56 -8.78 -26.40
CA ASP A 187 -29.74 -7.36 -26.68
C ASP A 187 -28.50 -6.53 -26.26
N SER A 188 -27.83 -6.93 -25.18
CA SER A 188 -26.57 -6.31 -24.74
C SER A 188 -25.37 -6.69 -25.62
N LEU A 189 -25.38 -7.87 -26.25
CA LEU A 189 -24.31 -8.37 -27.11
C LEU A 189 -24.40 -7.87 -28.56
N TYR A 190 -25.60 -7.78 -29.13
CA TYR A 190 -25.83 -7.60 -30.58
C TYR A 190 -26.54 -6.28 -30.90
N TRP A 191 -25.76 -5.19 -31.00
CA TRP A 191 -26.28 -3.84 -31.21
C TRP A 191 -26.60 -3.60 -32.70
N THR A 192 -27.82 -3.92 -33.11
CA THR A 192 -28.28 -3.83 -34.52
C THR A 192 -28.79 -2.45 -34.93
N LYS A 193 -29.00 -1.52 -33.99
CA LYS A 193 -29.62 -0.20 -34.23
C LYS A 193 -28.92 0.94 -33.50
N TRP A 194 -28.96 2.11 -34.13
CA TRP A 194 -28.69 3.39 -33.49
C TRP A 194 -29.83 3.81 -32.55
N TYR A 195 -29.56 4.76 -31.66
CA TYR A 195 -30.54 5.35 -30.72
C TYR A 195 -31.75 6.04 -31.41
N ASN A 196 -31.65 6.33 -32.71
CA ASN A 196 -32.74 6.86 -33.54
C ASN A 196 -33.53 5.75 -34.29
N ASN A 197 -33.29 4.47 -33.97
CA ASN A 197 -33.80 3.27 -34.64
C ASN A 197 -33.32 3.01 -36.09
N GLU A 198 -32.39 3.79 -36.63
CA GLU A 198 -31.73 3.44 -37.89
C GLU A 198 -30.86 2.20 -37.72
N SER A 199 -30.78 1.34 -38.75
CA SER A 199 -29.94 0.15 -38.73
C SER A 199 -28.46 0.52 -38.65
N LEU A 200 -27.72 -0.09 -37.72
CA LEU A 200 -26.26 -0.09 -37.78
C LEU A 200 -25.86 -0.81 -39.10
N ALA A 201 -24.86 -0.28 -39.82
CA ALA A 201 -24.52 -0.77 -41.15
C ALA A 201 -24.12 -2.26 -41.14
N HIS A 202 -24.33 -2.96 -42.27
CA HIS A 202 -24.18 -4.42 -42.45
C HIS A 202 -22.74 -5.00 -42.31
N ASN A 203 -21.99 -4.60 -41.28
CA ASN A 203 -20.81 -5.31 -40.82
C ASN A 203 -21.26 -6.53 -40.00
N THR A 204 -20.58 -7.66 -40.16
CA THR A 204 -20.83 -8.91 -39.40
C THR A 204 -20.29 -8.88 -37.96
N GLN A 205 -19.89 -7.71 -37.47
CA GLN A 205 -19.23 -7.50 -36.17
C GLN A 205 -20.10 -6.60 -35.31
N SER A 206 -20.42 -7.05 -34.08
CA SER A 206 -21.17 -6.24 -33.12
C SER A 206 -20.28 -5.24 -32.38
N TYR A 207 -20.80 -4.04 -32.18
CA TYR A 207 -20.16 -2.96 -31.44
C TYR A 207 -21.03 -2.54 -30.25
N ILE A 208 -20.70 -3.06 -29.07
CA ILE A 208 -21.40 -2.77 -27.81
C ILE A 208 -21.17 -1.30 -27.46
N TYR A 209 -22.23 -0.54 -27.19
CA TYR A 209 -22.19 0.94 -27.08
C TYR A 209 -21.48 1.64 -28.27
N TYR A 210 -21.54 1.06 -29.47
CA TYR A 210 -20.95 1.57 -30.72
C TYR A 210 -19.39 1.68 -30.76
N GLU A 211 -18.70 1.67 -29.63
CA GLU A 211 -17.23 1.76 -29.54
C GLU A 211 -16.52 0.42 -29.28
N ASN A 212 -17.19 -0.55 -28.67
CA ASN A 212 -16.55 -1.72 -28.08
C ASN A 212 -16.79 -2.96 -28.95
N LEU A 213 -15.77 -3.39 -29.69
CA LEU A 213 -15.84 -4.52 -30.61
C LEU A 213 -15.94 -5.85 -29.83
N LEU A 214 -16.98 -6.64 -30.11
CA LEU A 214 -17.07 -8.03 -29.65
C LEU A 214 -16.01 -8.87 -30.37
N LEU A 215 -15.16 -9.59 -29.63
CA LEU A 215 -14.10 -10.44 -30.20
C LEU A 215 -14.57 -11.88 -30.33
N GLY A 216 -14.57 -12.40 -31.56
CA GLY A 216 -15.05 -13.74 -31.87
C GLY A 216 -16.55 -13.88 -31.61
N VAL A 217 -16.95 -15.04 -31.10
CA VAL A 217 -18.32 -15.31 -30.64
C VAL A 217 -18.35 -15.70 -29.14
N PRO A 218 -19.41 -15.35 -28.39
CA PRO A 218 -19.59 -15.81 -27.01
C PRO A 218 -19.73 -17.33 -26.90
N ARG A 219 -19.18 -17.91 -25.84
CA ARG A 219 -19.26 -19.34 -25.51
C ARG A 219 -20.15 -19.57 -24.30
N LEU A 220 -21.15 -20.44 -24.43
CA LEU A 220 -21.89 -21.01 -23.30
C LEU A 220 -21.28 -22.38 -22.97
N ARG A 221 -20.92 -22.62 -21.72
CA ARG A 221 -20.35 -23.90 -21.23
C ARG A 221 -21.11 -24.39 -19.99
N GLN A 222 -21.34 -25.69 -19.88
CA GLN A 222 -22.16 -26.31 -18.84
C GLN A 222 -21.45 -27.52 -18.24
N LEU A 223 -21.54 -27.66 -16.91
CA LEU A 223 -21.18 -28.89 -16.20
C LEU A 223 -22.41 -29.58 -15.61
N LYS A 224 -22.41 -30.90 -15.72
CA LYS A 224 -23.50 -31.80 -15.30
C LYS A 224 -22.92 -32.91 -14.42
N VAL A 225 -23.74 -33.45 -13.54
CA VAL A 225 -23.40 -34.56 -12.63
C VAL A 225 -24.16 -35.82 -13.05
N LYS A 226 -23.51 -36.98 -12.90
CA LYS A 226 -24.05 -38.30 -13.23
C LYS A 226 -25.39 -38.55 -12.53
N ASN A 227 -26.33 -39.18 -13.23
CA ASN A 227 -27.57 -39.65 -12.62
C ASN A 227 -27.27 -40.81 -11.64
N ASN A 228 -27.98 -40.85 -10.51
CA ASN A 228 -27.74 -41.75 -9.38
C ASN A 228 -26.32 -41.67 -8.79
N SER A 229 -25.76 -40.46 -8.77
CA SER A 229 -24.49 -40.11 -8.10
C SER A 229 -24.60 -40.03 -6.57
N CYS A 230 -25.81 -39.98 -6.02
CA CYS A 230 -26.09 -39.97 -4.58
C CYS A 230 -26.85 -41.24 -4.16
N VAL A 231 -26.63 -41.70 -2.92
CA VAL A 231 -27.38 -42.83 -2.33
C VAL A 231 -28.66 -42.31 -1.67
N VAL A 232 -29.81 -42.66 -2.25
CA VAL A 232 -31.13 -42.43 -1.63
C VAL A 232 -31.31 -43.43 -0.48
N HIS A 233 -31.75 -42.95 0.68
CA HIS A 233 -32.08 -43.79 1.84
C HIS A 233 -33.28 -44.70 1.53
N ASP A 234 -33.22 -45.98 1.89
CA ASP A 234 -34.15 -47.01 1.38
C ASP A 234 -35.64 -46.67 1.59
N ASN A 235 -36.01 -46.06 2.72
CA ASN A 235 -37.38 -45.58 3.00
C ASN A 235 -38.00 -44.66 1.93
N PHE A 236 -37.19 -43.97 1.11
CA PHE A 236 -37.65 -43.03 0.07
C PHE A 236 -37.33 -43.50 -1.36
N LYS A 237 -36.88 -44.76 -1.50
CA LYS A 237 -36.39 -45.34 -2.75
C LYS A 237 -37.52 -45.70 -3.73
N GLU A 238 -38.75 -45.84 -3.23
CA GLU A 238 -39.96 -46.00 -4.04
C GLU A 238 -40.42 -44.67 -4.64
N ASP A 239 -40.31 -43.56 -3.88
CA ASP A 239 -40.67 -42.20 -4.34
C ASP A 239 -39.60 -41.56 -5.24
N ILE A 240 -38.31 -41.74 -4.91
CA ILE A 240 -37.19 -41.01 -5.52
C ILE A 240 -36.45 -41.92 -6.52
N SER A 241 -36.94 -41.95 -7.75
CA SER A 241 -36.40 -42.74 -8.87
C SER A 241 -35.05 -42.27 -9.43
N GLY A 242 -34.53 -41.12 -9.00
CA GLY A 242 -33.24 -40.60 -9.45
C GLY A 242 -32.66 -39.51 -8.57
N CYS A 243 -31.35 -39.57 -8.27
CA CYS A 243 -30.63 -38.56 -7.47
C CYS A 243 -29.42 -37.96 -8.20
N TYR A 244 -29.12 -36.70 -7.91
CA TYR A 244 -27.95 -35.98 -8.41
C TYR A 244 -27.25 -35.28 -7.24
N ASP A 245 -26.00 -35.63 -6.97
CA ASP A 245 -25.25 -35.14 -5.81
C ASP A 245 -24.67 -33.71 -6.04
N VAL A 246 -23.94 -33.19 -5.07
CA VAL A 246 -23.05 -32.02 -5.22
C VAL A 246 -21.97 -32.35 -6.26
N TYR A 247 -21.50 -31.33 -6.98
CA TYR A 247 -20.43 -31.48 -7.98
C TYR A 247 -19.12 -31.94 -7.34
N SER A 248 -18.52 -32.99 -7.91
CA SER A 248 -17.11 -33.34 -7.79
C SER A 248 -16.66 -33.96 -9.11
N GLU A 249 -15.36 -33.92 -9.43
CA GLU A 249 -14.84 -34.36 -10.73
C GLU A 249 -15.16 -35.85 -11.02
N ASP A 250 -15.09 -36.72 -10.00
CA ASP A 250 -15.45 -38.14 -10.12
C ASP A 250 -16.92 -38.34 -10.52
N LYS A 251 -17.80 -37.42 -10.10
CA LYS A 251 -19.25 -37.45 -10.30
C LYS A 251 -19.69 -36.66 -11.53
N GLU A 252 -18.76 -36.02 -12.24
CA GLU A 252 -19.04 -35.25 -13.47
C GLU A 252 -19.56 -36.17 -14.58
N GLU A 253 -20.63 -35.76 -15.26
CA GLU A 253 -21.18 -36.50 -16.40
C GLU A 253 -20.34 -36.24 -17.65
N ARG A 254 -19.94 -37.33 -18.33
CA ARG A 254 -19.07 -37.31 -19.51
C ARG A 254 -19.69 -38.03 -20.72
N VAL A 255 -20.90 -38.55 -20.60
CA VAL A 255 -21.64 -39.22 -21.69
C VAL A 255 -22.43 -38.17 -22.50
N PRO A 256 -22.50 -38.25 -23.85
CA PRO A 256 -23.33 -37.35 -24.64
C PRO A 256 -24.83 -37.51 -24.31
N PHE A 257 -25.58 -36.41 -24.31
CA PHE A 257 -27.00 -36.37 -23.92
C PHE A 257 -27.85 -35.59 -24.95
N GLY A 258 -29.17 -35.72 -24.88
CA GLY A 258 -30.09 -34.95 -25.74
C GLY A 258 -29.88 -35.20 -27.24
N LEU A 259 -29.68 -34.14 -28.02
CA LEU A 259 -29.40 -34.24 -29.46
C LEU A 259 -27.91 -34.55 -29.70
N ILE A 260 -27.55 -35.84 -29.81
CA ILE A 260 -26.16 -36.36 -29.97
C ILE A 260 -25.33 -35.70 -31.11
N ASN A 261 -25.95 -34.89 -31.98
CA ASN A 261 -25.30 -34.07 -33.00
C ASN A 261 -25.03 -32.63 -32.51
N GLY A 262 -23.76 -32.22 -32.50
CA GLY A 262 -23.31 -30.87 -32.10
C GLY A 262 -22.43 -30.87 -30.85
N THR A 263 -21.67 -29.80 -30.64
CA THR A 263 -20.77 -29.64 -29.47
C THR A 263 -21.55 -29.51 -28.15
N ALA A 264 -22.71 -28.84 -28.19
CA ALA A 264 -23.56 -28.58 -27.02
C ALA A 264 -23.99 -29.85 -26.27
N TRP A 265 -23.96 -30.99 -26.94
CA TRP A 265 -24.53 -32.26 -26.51
C TRP A 265 -23.47 -33.35 -26.30
N ARG A 266 -22.19 -33.02 -26.55
CA ARG A 266 -21.03 -33.90 -26.36
C ARG A 266 -20.14 -33.32 -25.28
N TYR A 267 -19.59 -34.19 -24.45
CA TYR A 267 -18.60 -33.80 -23.46
C TYR A 267 -17.24 -33.57 -24.14
N HIS A 268 -16.55 -32.51 -23.75
CA HIS A 268 -15.19 -32.20 -24.15
C HIS A 268 -14.29 -32.03 -22.91
N SER A 269 -13.07 -32.54 -22.99
CA SER A 269 -12.09 -32.43 -21.90
C SER A 269 -11.51 -31.01 -21.74
N GLU A 270 -10.91 -30.74 -20.58
CA GLU A 270 -10.22 -29.45 -20.30
C GLU A 270 -9.08 -29.20 -21.31
N GLU A 271 -8.36 -30.26 -21.69
CA GLU A 271 -7.30 -30.23 -22.72
C GLU A 271 -7.85 -29.92 -24.13
N GLU A 272 -8.99 -30.50 -24.52
CA GLU A 272 -9.63 -30.22 -25.83
C GLU A 272 -10.13 -28.77 -25.96
N LEU A 273 -10.59 -28.18 -24.85
CA LEU A 273 -11.11 -26.81 -24.85
C LEU A 273 -10.01 -25.76 -24.68
N GLY A 274 -8.80 -26.16 -24.25
CA GLY A 274 -7.75 -25.25 -23.79
C GLY A 274 -8.15 -24.46 -22.52
N GLY A 275 -9.21 -24.88 -21.86
CA GLY A 275 -9.80 -24.18 -20.73
C GLY A 275 -9.01 -24.36 -19.44
N SER A 276 -9.42 -23.68 -18.37
CA SER A 276 -8.88 -23.90 -17.03
C SER A 276 -9.97 -23.93 -15.97
N SER A 277 -9.72 -24.72 -14.92
CA SER A 277 -10.61 -24.88 -13.78
C SER A 277 -10.93 -23.56 -13.07
N HIS A 278 -12.22 -23.33 -12.80
CA HIS A 278 -12.74 -22.09 -12.23
C HIS A 278 -13.14 -22.24 -10.75
N TRP A 279 -12.71 -21.31 -9.89
CA TRP A 279 -13.15 -21.26 -8.50
C TRP A 279 -14.48 -20.50 -8.38
N GLY A 280 -15.56 -21.22 -8.09
CA GLY A 280 -16.91 -20.68 -7.90
C GLY A 280 -17.22 -20.26 -6.45
N ARG A 281 -18.48 -19.85 -6.21
CA ARG A 281 -18.99 -19.46 -4.88
C ARG A 281 -19.28 -20.69 -4.00
N LEU A 282 -19.68 -21.80 -4.60
CA LEU A 282 -19.92 -23.08 -3.90
C LEU A 282 -18.72 -24.03 -3.92
N THR A 283 -18.03 -24.17 -5.06
CA THR A 283 -16.94 -25.12 -5.27
C THR A 283 -16.04 -24.71 -6.44
N SER A 284 -14.87 -25.34 -6.56
CA SER A 284 -14.12 -25.36 -7.83
C SER A 284 -14.82 -26.25 -8.86
N TYR A 285 -14.71 -25.88 -10.13
CA TYR A 285 -15.31 -26.52 -11.30
C TYR A 285 -14.24 -26.75 -12.38
N SER A 286 -14.31 -27.87 -13.11
CA SER A 286 -13.38 -28.17 -14.21
C SER A 286 -13.47 -27.16 -15.37
N GLY A 287 -12.43 -27.09 -16.19
CA GLY A 287 -12.38 -26.33 -17.44
C GLY A 287 -13.07 -27.03 -18.62
N GLY A 288 -13.38 -28.33 -18.49
CA GLY A 288 -14.09 -29.13 -19.50
C GLY A 288 -15.61 -28.89 -19.56
N GLY A 289 -16.34 -29.85 -20.13
CA GLY A 289 -17.80 -29.89 -20.10
C GLY A 289 -18.47 -29.91 -21.48
N TYR A 290 -19.74 -29.50 -21.51
CA TYR A 290 -20.54 -29.37 -22.72
C TYR A 290 -20.57 -27.90 -23.13
N TYR A 291 -20.31 -27.56 -24.40
CA TYR A 291 -20.25 -26.15 -24.82
C TYR A 291 -20.89 -25.87 -26.17
N ILE A 292 -21.38 -24.65 -26.33
CA ILE A 292 -21.87 -24.11 -27.59
C ILE A 292 -21.34 -22.70 -27.79
N ASP A 293 -20.78 -22.47 -28.97
CA ASP A 293 -20.40 -21.14 -29.42
C ASP A 293 -21.61 -20.51 -30.12
N LEU A 294 -22.00 -19.31 -29.69
CA LEU A 294 -23.05 -18.51 -30.32
C LEU A 294 -22.62 -18.10 -31.74
N LYS A 295 -23.41 -17.24 -32.38
CA LYS A 295 -23.20 -16.85 -33.78
C LYS A 295 -22.91 -15.36 -33.88
N LEU A 296 -22.47 -14.90 -35.04
CA LEU A 296 -22.16 -13.49 -35.26
C LEU A 296 -23.44 -12.63 -35.33
N THR A 297 -24.60 -13.23 -35.60
CA THR A 297 -25.91 -12.56 -35.67
C THR A 297 -26.76 -12.84 -34.44
N GLN A 298 -27.63 -11.88 -34.10
CA GLN A 298 -28.60 -12.01 -33.00
C GLN A 298 -29.63 -13.12 -33.29
N GLU A 299 -30.11 -13.21 -34.53
CA GLU A 299 -31.17 -14.13 -34.95
C GLU A 299 -30.74 -15.60 -34.86
N GLU A 300 -29.57 -15.96 -35.39
CA GLU A 300 -29.04 -17.33 -35.30
C GLU A 300 -28.72 -17.72 -33.84
N SER A 301 -28.25 -16.75 -33.04
CA SER A 301 -27.96 -16.97 -31.62
C SER A 301 -29.24 -17.16 -30.79
N ALA A 302 -30.30 -16.40 -31.09
CA ALA A 302 -31.62 -16.58 -30.49
C ALA A 302 -32.23 -17.94 -30.83
N GLU A 303 -32.10 -18.38 -32.09
CA GLU A 303 -32.54 -19.71 -32.52
C GLU A 303 -31.75 -20.83 -31.84
N ALA A 304 -30.42 -20.70 -31.73
CA ALA A 304 -29.59 -21.66 -31.00
C ALA A 304 -30.03 -21.79 -29.52
N LEU A 305 -30.24 -20.67 -28.82
CA LEU A 305 -30.74 -20.68 -27.44
C LEU A 305 -32.17 -21.24 -27.34
N ARG A 306 -33.05 -20.96 -28.31
CA ARG A 306 -34.40 -21.54 -28.38
C ARG A 306 -34.35 -23.07 -28.48
N VAL A 307 -33.51 -23.61 -29.36
CA VAL A 307 -33.33 -25.06 -29.52
C VAL A 307 -32.80 -25.70 -28.23
N LEU A 308 -31.83 -25.09 -27.54
CA LEU A 308 -31.32 -25.63 -26.27
C LEU A 308 -32.39 -25.65 -25.16
N LYS A 309 -33.23 -24.61 -25.09
CA LYS A 309 -34.36 -24.51 -24.16
C LYS A 309 -35.44 -25.56 -24.46
N GLU A 310 -35.84 -25.70 -25.72
CA GLU A 310 -36.82 -26.70 -26.18
C GLU A 310 -36.36 -28.15 -26.02
N LYS A 311 -35.04 -28.39 -25.97
CA LYS A 311 -34.44 -29.73 -25.82
C LYS A 311 -33.91 -30.02 -24.42
N LEU A 312 -34.25 -29.19 -23.42
CA LEU A 312 -33.87 -29.37 -22.02
C LEU A 312 -32.35 -29.56 -21.82
N TRP A 313 -31.55 -28.68 -22.45
CA TRP A 313 -30.10 -28.66 -22.25
C TRP A 313 -29.74 -28.52 -20.77
N LEU A 314 -30.46 -27.62 -20.08
CA LEU A 314 -30.45 -27.47 -18.62
C LEU A 314 -31.46 -28.41 -17.97
N ASP A 315 -31.01 -29.09 -16.91
CA ASP A 315 -31.77 -30.09 -16.16
C ASP A 315 -31.35 -30.12 -14.68
N ARG A 316 -32.02 -30.94 -13.88
CA ARG A 316 -31.72 -31.15 -12.45
C ARG A 316 -30.31 -31.70 -12.15
N GLY A 317 -29.62 -32.24 -13.15
CA GLY A 317 -28.23 -32.71 -13.05
C GLY A 317 -27.19 -31.63 -13.32
N THR A 318 -27.61 -30.47 -13.85
CA THR A 318 -26.75 -29.31 -14.10
C THR A 318 -26.24 -28.71 -12.79
N ARG A 319 -24.98 -28.26 -12.75
CA ARG A 319 -24.36 -27.68 -11.55
C ARG A 319 -23.76 -26.29 -11.75
N VAL A 320 -23.34 -25.94 -12.96
CA VAL A 320 -22.93 -24.57 -13.31
C VAL A 320 -23.08 -24.33 -14.81
N ILE A 321 -23.37 -23.08 -15.16
CA ILE A 321 -23.26 -22.55 -16.52
C ILE A 321 -22.26 -21.38 -16.49
N PHE A 322 -21.40 -21.32 -17.49
CA PHE A 322 -20.52 -20.19 -17.81
C PHE A 322 -21.00 -19.55 -19.11
N ILE A 323 -21.02 -18.21 -19.16
CA ILE A 323 -21.14 -17.42 -20.38
C ILE A 323 -19.86 -16.60 -20.47
N ASP A 324 -18.98 -16.99 -21.39
CA ASP A 324 -17.64 -16.42 -21.55
C ASP A 324 -17.55 -15.64 -22.87
N PHE A 325 -17.11 -14.39 -22.83
CA PHE A 325 -16.85 -13.57 -24.02
C PHE A 325 -15.83 -12.45 -23.74
N SER A 326 -15.28 -11.89 -24.82
CA SER A 326 -14.27 -10.84 -24.76
C SER A 326 -14.64 -9.66 -25.65
N VAL A 327 -14.36 -8.44 -25.16
CA VAL A 327 -14.72 -7.19 -25.83
C VAL A 327 -13.51 -6.25 -25.83
N TYR A 328 -13.20 -5.63 -26.97
CA TYR A 328 -12.05 -4.72 -27.12
C TYR A 328 -12.51 -3.29 -27.44
N ASN A 329 -12.10 -2.32 -26.62
CA ASN A 329 -12.27 -0.91 -26.92
C ASN A 329 -11.02 -0.39 -27.64
N ALA A 330 -11.20 0.04 -28.90
CA ALA A 330 -10.11 0.56 -29.73
C ALA A 330 -9.64 1.97 -29.30
N ASN A 331 -10.53 2.79 -28.74
CA ASN A 331 -10.25 4.18 -28.35
C ASN A 331 -9.26 4.28 -27.17
N ILE A 332 -9.30 3.30 -26.24
CA ILE A 332 -8.40 3.26 -25.07
C ILE A 332 -7.43 2.06 -25.06
N ASN A 333 -7.48 1.18 -26.09
CA ASN A 333 -6.68 -0.05 -26.19
C ASN A 333 -6.77 -0.89 -24.90
N LEU A 334 -7.99 -1.25 -24.50
CA LEU A 334 -8.27 -2.14 -23.37
C LEU A 334 -9.20 -3.28 -23.79
N PHE A 335 -8.87 -4.48 -23.31
CA PHE A 335 -9.69 -5.66 -23.40
C PHE A 335 -10.54 -5.75 -22.13
N CYS A 336 -11.80 -6.14 -22.25
CA CYS A 336 -12.65 -6.56 -21.15
C CYS A 336 -13.03 -8.02 -21.40
N VAL A 337 -12.64 -8.90 -20.49
CA VAL A 337 -13.04 -10.31 -20.53
C VAL A 337 -14.14 -10.51 -19.50
N LEU A 338 -15.28 -11.04 -19.93
CA LEU A 338 -16.45 -11.27 -19.11
C LEU A 338 -16.70 -12.77 -18.99
N ARG A 339 -16.75 -13.25 -17.74
CA ARG A 339 -17.25 -14.56 -17.36
C ARG A 339 -18.44 -14.37 -16.44
N LEU A 340 -19.64 -14.67 -16.94
CA LEU A 340 -20.86 -14.72 -16.13
C LEU A 340 -21.12 -16.17 -15.72
N VAL A 341 -21.37 -16.42 -14.45
CA VAL A 341 -21.45 -17.78 -13.87
C VAL A 341 -22.77 -17.93 -13.13
N VAL A 342 -23.52 -18.99 -13.43
CA VAL A 342 -24.76 -19.33 -12.70
C VAL A 342 -24.62 -20.73 -12.14
N GLU A 343 -24.50 -20.82 -10.82
CA GLU A 343 -24.33 -22.07 -10.08
C GLU A 343 -25.70 -22.62 -9.66
N PHE A 344 -25.91 -23.92 -9.84
CA PHE A 344 -27.15 -24.62 -9.48
C PHE A 344 -26.83 -25.63 -8.37
N PRO A 345 -26.99 -25.26 -7.08
CA PRO A 345 -26.69 -26.18 -5.98
C PRO A 345 -27.61 -27.41 -6.01
N ALA A 346 -27.17 -28.52 -5.40
CA ALA A 346 -27.94 -29.76 -5.34
C ALA A 346 -29.29 -29.63 -4.58
N THR A 347 -29.47 -28.54 -3.81
CA THR A 347 -30.73 -28.13 -3.17
C THR A 347 -31.77 -27.58 -4.14
N GLY A 348 -31.40 -27.29 -5.39
CA GLY A 348 -32.19 -26.48 -6.31
C GLY A 348 -32.03 -24.97 -6.07
N GLY A 349 -32.70 -24.18 -6.93
CA GLY A 349 -32.44 -22.74 -7.07
C GLY A 349 -31.24 -22.45 -7.98
N ALA A 350 -30.89 -21.17 -8.11
CA ALA A 350 -29.74 -20.67 -8.85
C ALA A 350 -29.00 -19.60 -8.03
N ILE A 351 -27.68 -19.49 -8.20
CA ILE A 351 -26.83 -18.52 -7.55
C ILE A 351 -25.95 -17.85 -8.63
N PRO A 352 -26.21 -16.58 -8.99
CA PRO A 352 -25.39 -15.86 -9.95
C PRO A 352 -24.10 -15.35 -9.30
N SER A 353 -23.03 -15.33 -10.09
CA SER A 353 -21.77 -14.64 -9.80
C SER A 353 -21.10 -14.22 -11.12
N TRP A 354 -20.17 -13.28 -11.08
CA TRP A 354 -19.61 -12.67 -12.28
C TRP A 354 -18.17 -12.25 -12.07
N GLN A 355 -17.41 -12.25 -13.16
CA GLN A 355 -16.02 -11.84 -13.18
C GLN A 355 -15.75 -11.05 -14.47
N ILE A 356 -15.55 -9.75 -14.31
CA ILE A 356 -15.32 -8.79 -15.38
C ILE A 356 -13.91 -8.24 -15.19
N ARG A 357 -13.01 -8.53 -16.15
CA ARG A 357 -11.58 -8.20 -16.06
C ARG A 357 -11.17 -7.28 -17.19
N THR A 358 -10.88 -6.03 -16.87
CA THR A 358 -10.32 -5.07 -17.82
C THR A 358 -8.79 -5.10 -17.79
N VAL A 359 -8.15 -5.38 -18.94
CA VAL A 359 -6.70 -5.62 -19.05
C VAL A 359 -6.09 -5.01 -20.33
N LYS A 360 -4.89 -4.40 -20.22
CA LYS A 360 -4.10 -3.94 -21.37
C LYS A 360 -3.17 -5.05 -21.87
N LEU A 361 -3.65 -5.84 -22.83
CA LEU A 361 -2.88 -6.95 -23.43
C LEU A 361 -1.86 -6.46 -24.46
N ILE A 362 -2.26 -5.58 -25.36
CA ILE A 362 -1.39 -4.98 -26.38
C ILE A 362 -0.71 -3.75 -25.77
N ARG A 363 0.59 -3.84 -25.48
CA ARG A 363 1.34 -2.75 -24.83
C ARG A 363 1.85 -1.68 -25.79
N TYR A 364 2.70 -2.05 -26.75
CA TYR A 364 3.58 -1.10 -27.44
C TYR A 364 2.88 -0.37 -28.59
N VAL A 365 2.02 0.61 -28.25
CA VAL A 365 1.23 1.38 -29.22
C VAL A 365 1.47 2.89 -29.09
N SER A 366 1.41 3.45 -27.88
CA SER A 366 1.58 4.89 -27.65
C SER A 366 3.04 5.30 -27.46
N THR A 367 3.36 6.58 -27.68
CA THR A 367 4.66 7.17 -27.31
C THR A 367 4.96 7.00 -25.82
N TRP A 368 3.92 7.05 -24.97
CA TRP A 368 4.04 6.73 -23.54
C TRP A 368 4.41 5.26 -23.28
N ASP A 369 3.94 4.31 -24.11
CA ASP A 369 4.27 2.90 -23.93
C ASP A 369 5.76 2.63 -24.25
N PHE A 370 6.36 3.37 -25.19
CA PHE A 370 7.81 3.32 -25.43
C PHE A 370 8.64 3.92 -24.28
N PHE A 371 8.11 4.92 -23.55
CA PHE A 371 8.74 5.39 -22.30
C PHE A 371 8.68 4.31 -21.20
N ILE A 372 7.55 3.61 -21.06
CA ILE A 372 7.43 2.49 -20.11
C ILE A 372 8.39 1.35 -20.47
N VAL A 373 8.65 1.05 -21.75
CA VAL A 373 9.70 0.09 -22.16
C VAL A 373 11.10 0.51 -21.68
N ALA A 374 11.42 1.80 -21.67
CA ALA A 374 12.70 2.28 -21.12
C ALA A 374 12.81 2.02 -19.61
N CYS A 375 11.73 2.24 -18.85
CA CYS A 375 11.62 1.85 -17.45
C CYS A 375 11.69 0.32 -17.26
N GLU A 376 11.04 -0.50 -18.10
CA GLU A 376 11.11 -1.96 -17.99
C GLU A 376 12.55 -2.48 -18.14
N ILE A 377 13.36 -1.83 -19.00
CA ILE A 377 14.80 -2.13 -19.15
C ILE A 377 15.60 -1.68 -17.92
N ILE A 378 15.34 -0.49 -17.38
CA ILE A 378 16.00 0.04 -16.17
C ILE A 378 15.68 -0.86 -14.96
N PHE A 379 14.43 -1.27 -14.78
CA PHE A 379 14.00 -2.21 -13.77
C PHE A 379 14.75 -3.54 -13.87
N CYS A 380 14.88 -4.11 -15.07
CA CYS A 380 15.65 -5.35 -15.27
C CYS A 380 17.13 -5.19 -14.88
N ILE A 381 17.73 -4.01 -15.08
CA ILE A 381 19.10 -3.70 -14.64
C ILE A 381 19.17 -3.61 -13.10
N TYR A 382 18.17 -2.99 -12.44
CA TYR A 382 18.09 -2.95 -10.98
C TYR A 382 17.91 -4.33 -10.35
N ILE A 383 17.02 -5.17 -10.89
CA ILE A 383 16.84 -6.55 -10.41
C ILE A 383 18.13 -7.36 -10.60
N PHE A 384 18.85 -7.19 -11.73
CA PHE A 384 20.16 -7.84 -11.90
C PHE A 384 21.20 -7.35 -10.88
N TYR A 385 21.25 -6.05 -10.57
CA TYR A 385 22.12 -5.48 -9.54
C TYR A 385 21.83 -6.11 -8.16
N TYR A 386 20.58 -6.04 -7.69
CA TYR A 386 20.19 -6.60 -6.39
C TYR A 386 20.37 -8.13 -6.32
N VAL A 387 20.10 -8.88 -7.39
CA VAL A 387 20.36 -10.34 -7.43
C VAL A 387 21.84 -10.66 -7.15
N VAL A 388 22.77 -9.90 -7.70
CA VAL A 388 24.21 -10.16 -7.47
C VAL A 388 24.66 -9.61 -6.10
N GLU A 389 24.08 -8.50 -5.63
CA GLU A 389 24.27 -7.97 -4.27
C GLU A 389 23.91 -9.02 -3.20
N GLU A 390 22.67 -9.53 -3.21
CA GLU A 390 22.23 -10.55 -2.23
C GLU A 390 23.02 -11.87 -2.35
N ILE A 391 23.43 -12.28 -3.57
CA ILE A 391 24.29 -13.46 -3.75
C ILE A 391 25.68 -13.26 -3.12
N LEU A 392 26.19 -12.03 -3.02
CA LEU A 392 27.44 -11.75 -2.31
C LEU A 392 27.22 -11.79 -0.79
N GLU A 393 26.15 -11.17 -0.29
CA GLU A 393 25.84 -11.15 1.15
C GLU A 393 25.53 -12.54 1.70
N LEU A 394 24.73 -13.33 0.98
CA LEU A 394 24.43 -14.74 1.31
C LEU A 394 25.69 -15.62 1.34
N ARG A 395 26.68 -15.38 0.48
CA ARG A 395 27.96 -16.12 0.52
C ARG A 395 28.80 -15.80 1.75
N ILE A 396 28.73 -14.55 2.22
CA ILE A 396 29.50 -14.06 3.38
C ILE A 396 28.82 -14.50 4.68
N HIS A 397 27.54 -14.16 4.86
CA HIS A 397 26.81 -14.31 6.13
C HIS A 397 26.04 -15.64 6.25
N ARG A 398 25.85 -16.38 5.15
CA ARG A 398 25.23 -17.72 5.10
C ARG A 398 23.89 -17.80 5.83
N LEU A 399 23.82 -18.54 6.94
CA LEU A 399 22.59 -18.72 7.72
C LEU A 399 22.27 -17.51 8.62
N GLN A 400 23.27 -16.70 8.98
CA GLN A 400 23.06 -15.52 9.82
C GLN A 400 22.29 -14.41 9.08
N TYR A 401 22.40 -14.37 7.74
CA TYR A 401 21.64 -13.46 6.87
C TYR A 401 20.12 -13.55 7.11
N PHE A 402 19.59 -14.78 7.24
CA PHE A 402 18.15 -15.03 7.40
C PHE A 402 17.59 -14.71 8.80
N THR A 403 18.38 -14.16 9.72
CA THR A 403 17.86 -13.67 11.01
C THR A 403 17.33 -12.24 10.93
N SER A 404 17.68 -11.49 9.87
CA SER A 404 17.20 -10.13 9.63
C SER A 404 15.90 -10.14 8.81
N VAL A 405 14.84 -9.54 9.37
CA VAL A 405 13.54 -9.39 8.69
C VAL A 405 13.67 -8.59 7.40
N TRP A 406 14.55 -7.58 7.37
CA TRP A 406 14.82 -6.77 6.19
C TRP A 406 15.40 -7.60 5.04
N ASN A 407 16.35 -8.48 5.36
CA ASN A 407 17.02 -9.36 4.40
C ASN A 407 16.04 -10.43 3.83
N ILE A 408 15.08 -10.89 4.63
CA ILE A 408 13.98 -11.74 4.13
C ILE A 408 13.09 -10.96 3.14
N LEU A 409 12.74 -9.70 3.46
CA LEU A 409 11.96 -8.83 2.57
C LEU A 409 12.72 -8.56 1.26
N ASP A 410 14.03 -8.34 1.33
CA ASP A 410 14.91 -8.13 0.18
C ASP A 410 14.85 -9.32 -0.80
N VAL A 411 14.99 -10.56 -0.29
CA VAL A 411 14.84 -11.80 -1.08
C VAL A 411 13.43 -11.95 -1.65
N VAL A 412 12.37 -11.62 -0.90
CA VAL A 412 10.98 -11.70 -1.36
C VAL A 412 10.72 -10.75 -2.52
N VAL A 413 11.14 -9.49 -2.42
CA VAL A 413 10.98 -8.48 -3.49
C VAL A 413 11.68 -8.92 -4.78
N ILE A 414 12.89 -9.47 -4.67
CA ILE A 414 13.64 -10.00 -5.83
C ILE A 414 12.93 -11.21 -6.44
N LEU A 415 12.46 -12.16 -5.63
CA LEU A 415 11.77 -13.36 -6.11
C LEU A 415 10.49 -13.02 -6.89
N LEU A 416 9.64 -12.15 -6.33
CA LEU A 416 8.41 -11.69 -7.00
C LEU A 416 8.73 -10.93 -8.30
N SER A 417 9.80 -10.14 -8.31
CA SER A 417 10.23 -9.38 -9.49
C SER A 417 10.75 -10.29 -10.62
N ILE A 418 11.44 -11.38 -10.30
CA ILE A 418 11.87 -12.39 -11.30
C ILE A 418 10.65 -13.09 -11.90
N VAL A 419 9.67 -13.50 -11.08
CA VAL A 419 8.41 -14.10 -11.57
C VAL A 419 7.64 -13.12 -12.45
N ALA A 420 7.62 -11.82 -12.10
CA ALA A 420 7.00 -10.78 -12.91
C ALA A 420 7.64 -10.67 -14.31
N ILE A 421 8.97 -10.69 -14.41
CA ILE A 421 9.69 -10.63 -15.70
C ILE A 421 9.39 -11.87 -16.56
N VAL A 422 9.42 -13.07 -15.97
CA VAL A 422 9.10 -14.32 -16.69
C VAL A 422 7.67 -14.31 -17.22
N PHE A 423 6.70 -13.90 -16.39
CA PHE A 423 5.31 -13.80 -16.83
C PHE A 423 5.12 -12.74 -17.93
N HIS A 424 5.83 -11.62 -17.87
CA HIS A 424 5.74 -10.56 -18.89
C HIS A 424 6.11 -11.07 -20.29
N ILE A 425 7.16 -11.89 -20.37
CA ILE A 425 7.60 -12.54 -21.61
C ILE A 425 6.55 -13.55 -22.08
N PHE A 426 6.11 -14.47 -21.20
CA PHE A 426 5.11 -15.50 -21.52
C PHE A 426 3.81 -14.89 -22.07
N ARG A 427 3.22 -13.93 -21.34
CA ARG A 427 2.00 -13.22 -21.75
C ARG A 427 2.15 -12.58 -23.12
N THR A 428 3.30 -11.97 -23.40
CA THR A 428 3.54 -11.26 -24.68
C THR A 428 3.66 -12.23 -25.86
N ILE A 429 4.14 -13.45 -25.65
CA ILE A 429 4.12 -14.51 -26.67
C ILE A 429 2.67 -14.97 -26.92
N GLU A 430 1.92 -15.26 -25.86
CA GLU A 430 0.59 -15.87 -25.97
C GLU A 430 -0.49 -14.89 -26.51
N VAL A 431 -0.41 -13.60 -26.17
CA VAL A 431 -1.23 -12.53 -26.80
C VAL A 431 -1.09 -12.57 -28.32
N ASN A 432 0.15 -12.63 -28.82
CA ASN A 432 0.42 -12.60 -30.25
C ASN A 432 -0.03 -13.89 -30.95
N ARG A 433 -0.01 -15.03 -30.25
CA ARG A 433 -0.55 -16.30 -30.75
C ARG A 433 -2.07 -16.23 -30.93
N LEU A 434 -2.80 -15.92 -29.86
CA LEU A 434 -4.28 -15.84 -29.86
C LEU A 434 -4.80 -14.77 -30.82
N MET A 435 -4.16 -13.59 -30.85
CA MET A 435 -4.55 -12.51 -31.76
C MET A 435 -4.29 -12.88 -33.23
N GLY A 436 -3.18 -13.55 -33.53
CA GLY A 436 -2.87 -14.04 -34.88
C GLY A 436 -3.79 -15.17 -35.37
N GLU A 437 -4.51 -15.83 -34.46
CA GLU A 437 -5.52 -16.85 -34.75
C GLU A 437 -6.89 -16.21 -35.05
N LEU A 438 -7.36 -15.31 -34.17
CA LEU A 438 -8.59 -14.51 -34.38
C LEU A 438 -8.58 -13.68 -35.67
N LEU A 439 -7.43 -13.09 -36.03
CA LEU A 439 -7.31 -12.29 -37.26
C LEU A 439 -7.39 -13.13 -38.55
N ARG A 440 -7.42 -14.47 -38.44
CA ARG A 440 -7.68 -15.39 -39.55
C ARG A 440 -9.10 -15.96 -39.50
N HIS A 441 -9.61 -16.20 -38.29
CA HIS A 441 -10.93 -16.78 -38.03
C HIS A 441 -11.69 -15.88 -37.05
N PRO A 442 -12.51 -14.93 -37.54
CA PRO A 442 -13.31 -14.04 -36.69
C PRO A 442 -14.57 -14.71 -36.13
N ASP A 443 -14.86 -15.94 -36.56
CA ASP A 443 -16.06 -16.73 -36.27
C ASP A 443 -15.88 -17.74 -35.11
N ILE A 444 -14.67 -17.89 -34.58
CA ILE A 444 -14.37 -18.76 -33.42
C ILE A 444 -14.42 -17.98 -32.09
N TYR A 445 -14.70 -18.68 -31.00
CA TYR A 445 -14.44 -18.19 -29.64
C TYR A 445 -12.93 -18.12 -29.38
N ALA A 446 -12.48 -17.09 -28.65
CA ALA A 446 -11.10 -16.98 -28.17
C ALA A 446 -11.04 -16.92 -26.64
N ASP A 447 -10.27 -17.85 -26.04
CA ASP A 447 -10.01 -17.83 -24.62
C ASP A 447 -8.95 -16.78 -24.26
N PHE A 448 -9.43 -15.58 -23.92
CA PHE A 448 -8.63 -14.59 -23.20
C PHE A 448 -8.81 -14.68 -21.67
N GLU A 449 -9.61 -15.62 -21.14
CA GLU A 449 -9.87 -15.70 -19.71
C GLU A 449 -8.69 -16.26 -18.93
N PHE A 450 -8.05 -17.33 -19.40
CA PHE A 450 -6.80 -17.83 -18.81
C PHE A 450 -5.74 -16.71 -18.74
N LEU A 451 -5.62 -15.95 -19.84
CA LEU A 451 -4.67 -14.84 -19.94
C LEU A 451 -5.04 -13.68 -19.00
N ALA A 452 -6.32 -13.33 -18.91
CA ALA A 452 -6.83 -12.29 -18.01
C ALA A 452 -6.76 -12.71 -16.53
N PHE A 453 -6.90 -14.01 -16.22
CA PHE A 453 -6.66 -14.59 -14.90
C PHE A 453 -5.23 -14.29 -14.47
N TRP A 454 -4.25 -14.74 -15.26
CA TRP A 454 -2.84 -14.55 -14.91
C TRP A 454 -2.41 -13.09 -14.93
N GLN A 455 -2.94 -12.25 -15.83
CA GLN A 455 -2.71 -10.80 -15.80
C GLN A 455 -3.29 -10.14 -14.53
N THR A 456 -4.40 -10.66 -13.99
CA THR A 456 -4.95 -10.22 -12.69
C THR A 456 -4.07 -10.66 -11.53
N GLN A 457 -3.62 -11.93 -11.50
CA GLN A 457 -2.71 -12.41 -10.44
C GLN A 457 -1.36 -11.71 -10.48
N TYR A 458 -0.82 -11.41 -11.66
CA TYR A 458 0.37 -10.60 -11.84
C TYR A 458 0.19 -9.16 -11.33
N ASN A 459 -0.98 -8.53 -11.56
CA ASN A 459 -1.27 -7.21 -10.99
C ASN A 459 -1.33 -7.27 -9.45
N ASN A 460 -1.98 -8.28 -8.88
CA ASN A 460 -2.02 -8.52 -7.43
C ASN A 460 -0.62 -8.71 -6.85
N MET A 461 0.21 -9.54 -7.49
CA MET A 461 1.59 -9.81 -7.11
C MET A 461 2.45 -8.55 -7.16
N ASN A 462 2.32 -7.73 -8.21
CA ASN A 462 3.03 -6.45 -8.32
C ASN A 462 2.59 -5.44 -7.26
N ALA A 463 1.30 -5.39 -6.89
CA ALA A 463 0.82 -4.53 -5.81
C ALA A 463 1.40 -4.94 -4.45
N VAL A 464 1.50 -6.25 -4.17
CA VAL A 464 2.15 -6.78 -2.96
C VAL A 464 3.66 -6.50 -2.98
N ASN A 465 4.32 -6.66 -4.12
CA ASN A 465 5.74 -6.35 -4.30
C ASN A 465 6.03 -4.86 -4.05
N LEU A 466 5.20 -3.96 -4.60
CA LEU A 466 5.27 -2.53 -4.37
C LEU A 466 5.02 -2.15 -2.90
N PHE A 467 4.06 -2.81 -2.23
CA PHE A 467 3.81 -2.61 -0.80
C PHE A 467 5.03 -2.97 0.07
N PHE A 468 5.69 -4.11 -0.20
CA PHE A 468 6.94 -4.45 0.48
C PHE A 468 8.08 -3.46 0.15
N ALA A 469 8.15 -2.95 -1.09
CA ALA A 469 9.11 -1.93 -1.46
C ALA A 469 8.91 -0.61 -0.66
N TRP A 470 7.67 -0.17 -0.46
CA TRP A 470 7.38 0.98 0.41
C TRP A 470 7.74 0.72 1.88
N ILE A 471 7.55 -0.50 2.39
CA ILE A 471 7.99 -0.88 3.75
C ILE A 471 9.52 -0.87 3.89
N LYS A 472 10.27 -1.30 2.85
CA LYS A 472 11.75 -1.32 2.88
C LYS A 472 12.36 0.05 3.16
N ILE A 473 11.68 1.16 2.84
CA ILE A 473 12.17 2.51 3.15
C ILE A 473 12.43 2.71 4.66
N PHE A 474 11.68 2.02 5.53
CA PHE A 474 11.92 2.07 6.98
C PHE A 474 13.29 1.51 7.40
N LYS A 475 13.90 0.60 6.62
CA LYS A 475 15.30 0.13 6.77
C LYS A 475 16.30 1.30 6.73
N TYR A 476 15.99 2.32 5.92
CA TYR A 476 16.87 3.47 5.66
C TYR A 476 16.45 4.74 6.42
N ILE A 477 15.21 4.85 6.89
CA ILE A 477 14.73 5.98 7.72
C ILE A 477 15.20 5.86 9.18
N SER A 478 15.73 4.71 9.59
CA SER A 478 16.18 4.41 10.96
C SER A 478 17.36 5.24 11.49
N PHE A 479 17.92 6.17 10.71
CA PHE A 479 18.87 7.18 11.20
C PHE A 479 18.25 8.15 12.23
N ASN A 480 16.93 8.35 12.19
CA ASN A 480 16.25 9.25 13.13
C ASN A 480 15.93 8.51 14.44
N LYS A 481 16.52 8.97 15.55
CA LYS A 481 16.33 8.44 16.92
C LYS A 481 14.87 8.14 17.28
N THR A 482 13.91 8.95 16.80
CA THR A 482 12.47 8.72 17.04
C THR A 482 11.90 7.53 16.25
N MET A 483 12.36 7.29 15.03
CA MET A 483 11.98 6.13 14.22
C MET A 483 12.70 4.86 14.70
N THR A 484 13.96 4.97 15.14
CA THR A 484 14.68 3.90 15.84
C THR A 484 13.93 3.48 17.10
N GLN A 485 13.41 4.43 17.89
CA GLN A 485 12.60 4.16 19.08
C GLN A 485 11.35 3.34 18.75
N LEU A 486 10.59 3.73 17.72
CA LEU A 486 9.37 3.03 17.30
C LEU A 486 9.67 1.60 16.80
N SER A 487 10.69 1.45 15.95
CA SER A 487 11.12 0.15 15.41
C SER A 487 11.66 -0.78 16.51
N SER A 488 12.48 -0.26 17.43
CA SER A 488 13.00 -0.99 18.59
C SER A 488 11.88 -1.41 19.56
N THR A 489 10.90 -0.53 19.80
CA THR A 489 9.70 -0.86 20.58
C THR A 489 8.99 -2.07 19.97
N LEU A 490 8.65 -2.01 18.67
CA LEU A 490 7.96 -3.10 17.97
C LEU A 490 8.75 -4.41 18.01
N ALA A 491 10.07 -4.35 17.79
CA ALA A 491 10.93 -5.54 17.81
C ALA A 491 11.04 -6.17 19.21
N ARG A 492 11.04 -5.36 20.28
CA ARG A 492 11.08 -5.80 21.68
C ARG A 492 9.76 -6.42 22.12
N CYS A 493 8.63 -5.74 21.88
CA CYS A 493 7.31 -6.24 22.27
C CYS A 493 6.78 -7.36 21.38
N ALA A 494 7.33 -7.56 20.17
CA ALA A 494 6.88 -8.61 19.23
C ALA A 494 6.79 -10.00 19.85
N LYS A 495 7.69 -10.36 20.78
CA LYS A 495 7.68 -11.66 21.46
C LYS A 495 6.47 -11.82 22.38
N ASP A 496 6.17 -10.79 23.16
CA ASP A 496 5.11 -10.82 24.16
C ASP A 496 3.74 -10.61 23.51
N ILE A 497 3.68 -9.78 22.45
CA ILE A 497 2.56 -9.71 21.51
C ILE A 497 2.28 -11.07 20.87
N LEU A 498 3.31 -11.82 20.43
CA LEU A 498 3.11 -13.15 19.83
C LEU A 498 2.56 -14.15 20.86
N GLY A 499 3.04 -14.11 22.10
CA GLY A 499 2.48 -14.89 23.22
C GLY A 499 1.02 -14.56 23.49
N PHE A 500 0.68 -13.27 23.55
CA PHE A 500 -0.70 -12.81 23.72
C PHE A 500 -1.60 -13.13 22.50
N ALA A 501 -1.08 -13.03 21.28
CA ALA A 501 -1.82 -13.31 20.05
C ALA A 501 -2.35 -14.76 20.02
N ILE A 502 -1.61 -15.72 20.58
CA ILE A 502 -2.09 -17.10 20.75
C ILE A 502 -3.33 -17.14 21.65
N MET A 503 -3.33 -16.43 22.78
CA MET A 503 -4.50 -16.33 23.67
C MET A 503 -5.68 -15.64 22.99
N PHE A 504 -5.43 -14.55 22.26
CA PHE A 504 -6.43 -13.86 21.44
C PHE A 504 -7.07 -14.81 20.42
N PHE A 505 -6.27 -15.52 19.62
CA PHE A 505 -6.77 -16.39 18.56
C PHE A 505 -7.54 -17.61 19.10
N ILE A 506 -7.18 -18.15 20.28
CA ILE A 506 -7.97 -19.21 20.94
C ILE A 506 -9.39 -18.71 21.24
N VAL A 507 -9.53 -17.53 21.85
CA VAL A 507 -10.85 -16.93 22.15
C VAL A 507 -11.59 -16.57 20.87
N PHE A 508 -10.91 -15.94 19.92
CA PHE A 508 -11.47 -15.50 18.64
C PHE A 508 -12.04 -16.68 17.85
N PHE A 509 -11.25 -17.76 17.62
CA PHE A 509 -11.73 -18.94 16.90
C PHE A 509 -12.80 -19.72 17.67
N ALA A 510 -12.79 -19.73 19.01
CA ALA A 510 -13.87 -20.31 19.79
C ALA A 510 -15.21 -19.58 19.55
N TYR A 511 -15.20 -18.24 19.54
CA TYR A 511 -16.37 -17.47 19.12
C TYR A 511 -16.69 -17.64 17.62
N ALA A 512 -15.70 -17.82 16.74
CA ALA A 512 -15.94 -18.00 15.30
C ALA A 512 -16.71 -19.31 15.03
N GLN A 513 -16.30 -20.38 15.70
CA GLN A 513 -16.98 -21.67 15.67
C GLN A 513 -18.39 -21.59 16.29
N LEU A 514 -18.54 -20.85 17.39
CA LEU A 514 -19.84 -20.62 18.02
C LEU A 514 -20.80 -19.85 17.09
N GLY A 515 -20.33 -18.77 16.47
CA GLY A 515 -21.11 -17.97 15.52
C GLY A 515 -21.50 -18.76 14.27
N TYR A 516 -20.58 -19.58 13.74
CA TYR A 516 -20.86 -20.49 12.62
C TYR A 516 -21.99 -21.49 12.96
N LEU A 517 -21.91 -22.13 14.12
CA LEU A 517 -22.91 -23.12 14.56
C LEU A 517 -24.26 -22.51 14.98
N LEU A 518 -24.29 -21.27 15.47
CA LEU A 518 -25.53 -20.59 15.88
C LEU A 518 -26.26 -19.89 14.72
N PHE A 519 -25.53 -19.25 13.80
CA PHE A 519 -26.11 -18.32 12.82
C PHE A 519 -25.86 -18.72 11.36
N GLY A 520 -24.95 -19.65 11.07
CA GLY A 520 -24.53 -19.98 9.70
C GLY A 520 -25.61 -20.58 8.80
N THR A 521 -26.72 -21.06 9.37
CA THR A 521 -27.90 -21.54 8.63
C THR A 521 -28.89 -20.43 8.25
N GLN A 522 -28.76 -19.23 8.82
CA GLN A 522 -29.73 -18.13 8.66
C GLN A 522 -29.11 -16.79 8.21
N VAL A 523 -27.82 -16.55 8.48
CA VAL A 523 -27.16 -15.26 8.23
C VAL A 523 -25.97 -15.43 7.28
N GLU A 524 -25.98 -14.77 6.12
CA GLU A 524 -24.95 -15.00 5.09
C GLU A 524 -23.53 -14.64 5.57
N ASN A 525 -23.42 -13.64 6.45
CA ASN A 525 -22.16 -13.22 7.11
C ASN A 525 -21.55 -14.32 8.00
N PHE A 526 -22.31 -15.36 8.37
CA PHE A 526 -21.85 -16.54 9.09
C PHE A 526 -21.93 -17.83 8.26
N SER A 527 -22.22 -17.77 6.96
CA SER A 527 -22.51 -18.98 6.15
C SER A 527 -21.31 -19.92 5.92
N THR A 528 -20.09 -19.46 6.17
CA THR A 528 -18.87 -20.28 6.18
C THR A 528 -17.97 -19.86 7.34
N PHE A 529 -17.14 -20.77 7.86
CA PHE A 529 -16.20 -20.47 8.94
C PHE A 529 -15.25 -19.31 8.60
N ILE A 530 -14.80 -19.21 7.35
CA ILE A 530 -13.96 -18.10 6.86
C ILE A 530 -14.74 -16.77 6.86
N LYS A 531 -16.01 -16.75 6.45
CA LYS A 531 -16.85 -15.55 6.60
C LYS A 531 -17.06 -15.17 8.06
N CYS A 532 -17.24 -16.14 8.97
CA CYS A 532 -17.37 -15.87 10.41
C CYS A 532 -16.16 -15.10 10.95
N ILE A 533 -14.95 -15.51 10.57
CA ILE A 533 -13.69 -14.84 10.91
C ILE A 533 -13.67 -13.38 10.41
N PHE A 534 -14.04 -13.13 9.15
CA PHE A 534 -14.09 -11.76 8.61
C PHE A 534 -15.19 -10.92 9.26
N THR A 535 -16.38 -11.48 9.48
CA THR A 535 -17.50 -10.83 10.18
C THR A 535 -17.12 -10.45 11.62
N GLN A 536 -16.31 -11.26 12.30
CA GLN A 536 -15.79 -10.92 13.62
C GLN A 536 -14.81 -9.75 13.62
N PHE A 537 -13.91 -9.67 12.62
CA PHE A 537 -13.09 -8.47 12.44
C PHE A 537 -13.94 -7.23 12.12
N ARG A 538 -15.00 -7.36 11.31
CA ARG A 538 -15.95 -6.26 11.03
C ARG A 538 -16.68 -5.80 12.32
N ILE A 539 -17.11 -6.72 13.18
CA ILE A 539 -17.68 -6.39 14.51
C ILE A 539 -16.69 -5.59 15.37
N ILE A 540 -15.39 -5.95 15.39
CA ILE A 540 -14.35 -5.19 16.13
C ILE A 540 -14.20 -3.76 15.56
N LEU A 541 -14.36 -3.59 14.25
CA LEU A 541 -14.32 -2.30 13.56
C LEU A 541 -15.63 -1.49 13.68
N GLY A 542 -16.68 -2.05 14.29
CA GLY A 542 -17.99 -1.40 14.44
C GLY A 542 -18.97 -1.57 13.26
N ASP A 543 -18.63 -2.42 12.28
CA ASP A 543 -19.46 -2.75 11.12
C ASP A 543 -20.14 -4.12 11.33
N PHE A 544 -21.43 -4.11 11.68
CA PHE A 544 -22.18 -5.33 11.98
C PHE A 544 -23.68 -5.20 11.75
N ASP A 545 -24.30 -6.24 11.20
CA ASP A 545 -25.76 -6.39 11.16
C ASP A 545 -26.25 -7.14 12.39
N TYR A 546 -26.57 -6.38 13.45
CA TYR A 546 -27.17 -6.93 14.67
C TYR A 546 -28.59 -7.47 14.43
N ASN A 547 -29.35 -6.89 13.49
CA ASN A 547 -30.73 -7.27 13.25
C ASN A 547 -30.80 -8.69 12.66
N ALA A 548 -29.88 -9.06 11.77
CA ALA A 548 -29.78 -10.44 11.29
C ALA A 548 -29.42 -11.43 12.41
N ILE A 549 -28.56 -11.04 13.36
CA ILE A 549 -28.14 -11.89 14.48
C ILE A 549 -29.30 -12.12 15.48
N ASP A 550 -30.04 -11.07 15.84
CA ASP A 550 -31.20 -11.18 16.74
C ASP A 550 -32.37 -11.94 16.09
N ASN A 551 -32.67 -11.68 14.81
CA ASN A 551 -33.71 -12.43 14.11
C ASN A 551 -33.38 -13.92 13.98
N ALA A 552 -32.09 -14.28 13.79
CA ALA A 552 -31.67 -15.67 13.73
C ALA A 552 -31.80 -16.40 15.08
N ASN A 553 -31.51 -15.72 16.20
CA ASN A 553 -31.80 -16.24 17.54
C ASN A 553 -31.92 -15.12 18.60
N ARG A 554 -33.17 -14.77 18.98
CA ARG A 554 -33.51 -13.68 19.92
C ARG A 554 -32.99 -13.84 21.36
N VAL A 555 -32.35 -14.96 21.69
CA VAL A 555 -31.76 -15.21 23.01
C VAL A 555 -30.25 -15.34 22.90
N LEU A 556 -29.76 -16.26 22.05
CA LEU A 556 -28.33 -16.51 21.89
C LEU A 556 -27.62 -15.47 21.04
N GLY A 557 -28.31 -14.76 20.14
CA GLY A 557 -27.79 -13.64 19.35
C GLY A 557 -27.35 -12.46 20.22
N PRO A 558 -28.25 -11.87 21.04
CA PRO A 558 -27.89 -10.82 21.98
C PRO A 558 -26.79 -11.26 22.97
N ILE A 559 -26.86 -12.49 23.50
CA ILE A 559 -25.84 -13.01 24.43
C ILE A 559 -24.47 -13.12 23.72
N TYR A 560 -24.41 -13.76 22.55
CA TYR A 560 -23.17 -13.89 21.76
C TYR A 560 -22.55 -12.53 21.46
N PHE A 561 -23.36 -11.56 21.02
CA PHE A 561 -22.87 -10.24 20.64
C PHE A 561 -22.30 -9.48 21.85
N VAL A 562 -23.04 -9.44 22.97
CA VAL A 562 -22.62 -8.73 24.18
C VAL A 562 -21.38 -9.36 24.80
N THR A 563 -21.29 -10.70 24.89
CA THR A 563 -20.08 -11.33 25.46
C THR A 563 -18.88 -11.24 24.52
N TYR A 564 -19.07 -11.36 23.20
CA TYR A 564 -17.99 -11.16 22.22
C TYR A 564 -17.40 -9.75 22.33
N VAL A 565 -18.24 -8.71 22.31
CA VAL A 565 -17.79 -7.32 22.47
C VAL A 565 -17.12 -7.11 23.83
N PHE A 566 -17.68 -7.64 24.92
CA PHE A 566 -17.07 -7.52 26.25
C PHE A 566 -15.65 -8.12 26.31
N PHE A 567 -15.48 -9.38 25.92
CA PHE A 567 -14.17 -10.04 26.00
C PHE A 567 -13.18 -9.55 24.94
N VAL A 568 -13.59 -9.40 23.69
CA VAL A 568 -12.66 -9.10 22.59
C VAL A 568 -12.31 -7.61 22.52
N PHE A 569 -13.28 -6.71 22.71
CA PHE A 569 -13.02 -5.27 22.67
C PHE A 569 -12.51 -4.75 24.03
N PHE A 570 -13.25 -4.96 25.13
CA PHE A 570 -12.90 -4.33 26.41
C PHE A 570 -11.77 -5.02 27.19
N VAL A 571 -11.55 -6.33 27.01
CA VAL A 571 -10.43 -7.04 27.69
C VAL A 571 -9.23 -7.19 26.75
N LEU A 572 -9.39 -7.89 25.63
CA LEU A 572 -8.25 -8.29 24.79
C LEU A 572 -7.58 -7.09 24.07
N LEU A 573 -8.35 -6.18 23.47
CA LEU A 573 -7.78 -5.01 22.77
C LEU A 573 -7.04 -4.07 23.75
N ASN A 574 -7.60 -3.83 24.93
CA ASN A 574 -6.94 -3.03 25.97
C ASN A 574 -5.66 -3.69 26.52
N MET A 575 -5.62 -5.04 26.63
CA MET A 575 -4.40 -5.75 27.01
C MET A 575 -3.29 -5.61 25.95
N PHE A 576 -3.62 -5.65 24.65
CA PHE A 576 -2.68 -5.40 23.57
C PHE A 576 -2.06 -3.99 23.63
N LEU A 577 -2.89 -2.97 23.90
CA LEU A 577 -2.43 -1.58 24.08
C LEU A 577 -1.52 -1.43 25.32
N ALA A 578 -1.83 -2.13 26.41
CA ALA A 578 -1.02 -2.10 27.63
C ALA A 578 0.40 -2.65 27.39
N ILE A 579 0.53 -3.79 26.70
CA ILE A 579 1.84 -4.40 26.36
C ILE A 579 2.69 -3.42 25.53
N ILE A 580 2.10 -2.81 24.49
CA ILE A 580 2.81 -1.85 23.64
C ILE A 580 3.25 -0.61 24.42
N ASN A 581 2.37 -0.06 25.27
CA ASN A 581 2.67 1.16 26.04
C ASN A 581 3.77 0.96 27.09
N ASP A 582 3.82 -0.22 27.72
CA ASP A 582 4.86 -0.58 28.69
C ASP A 582 6.23 -0.66 28.01
N THR A 583 6.35 -1.48 26.94
CA THR A 583 7.60 -1.59 26.18
C THR A 583 8.01 -0.27 25.50
N TYR A 584 7.06 0.54 25.04
CA TYR A 584 7.35 1.87 24.50
C TYR A 584 7.97 2.80 25.56
N SER A 585 7.48 2.72 26.79
CA SER A 585 7.99 3.52 27.91
C SER A 585 9.40 3.08 28.31
N GLU A 586 9.64 1.77 28.39
CA GLU A 586 10.96 1.18 28.64
C GLU A 586 11.99 1.61 27.58
N VAL A 587 11.67 1.46 26.29
CA VAL A 587 12.55 1.83 25.17
C VAL A 587 12.76 3.35 25.10
N LYS A 588 11.76 4.15 25.48
CA LYS A 588 11.88 5.61 25.60
C LYS A 588 12.88 6.01 26.68
N GLU A 589 12.84 5.36 27.84
CA GLU A 589 13.79 5.61 28.94
C GLU A 589 15.21 5.20 28.52
N GLU A 590 15.38 4.02 27.94
CA GLU A 590 16.69 3.52 27.47
C GLU A 590 17.32 4.47 26.43
N LEU A 591 16.56 4.92 25.43
CA LEU A 591 17.05 5.91 24.45
C LEU A 591 17.24 7.32 25.04
N SER A 592 16.58 7.67 26.15
CA SER A 592 16.84 8.95 26.83
C SER A 592 18.16 8.94 27.61
N ASN A 593 18.52 7.79 28.18
CA ASN A 593 19.77 7.57 28.92
C ASN A 593 20.99 7.40 27.99
N GLN A 594 20.78 6.93 26.76
CA GLN A 594 21.82 7.00 25.72
C GLN A 594 22.09 8.46 25.32
N LYS A 595 23.32 8.93 25.63
CA LYS A 595 23.87 10.20 25.12
C LYS A 595 23.54 10.35 23.63
N ASN A 596 23.05 11.53 23.24
CA ASN A 596 22.61 11.78 21.86
C ASN A 596 23.75 11.50 20.88
N GLU A 597 23.67 10.36 20.20
CA GLU A 597 24.55 10.05 19.08
C GLU A 597 24.28 11.04 17.95
N LEU A 598 25.36 11.53 17.34
CA LEU A 598 25.38 12.68 16.42
C LEU A 598 24.25 12.56 15.39
N GLN A 599 23.35 13.53 15.39
CA GLN A 599 22.23 13.54 14.46
C GLN A 599 22.73 13.80 13.04
N LEU A 600 21.90 13.47 12.04
CA LEU A 600 22.16 13.84 10.65
C LEU A 600 22.40 15.36 10.50
N SER A 601 21.73 16.17 11.31
CA SER A 601 21.95 17.62 11.44
C SER A 601 23.37 17.96 11.91
N ASP A 602 23.96 17.23 12.86
CA ASP A 602 25.33 17.48 13.33
C ASP A 602 26.38 17.14 12.26
N ILE A 603 26.19 16.03 11.53
CA ILE A 603 27.08 15.61 10.44
C ILE A 603 26.96 16.57 9.24
N LEU A 604 25.74 17.00 8.89
CA LEU A 604 25.51 18.02 7.87
C LEU A 604 26.10 19.38 8.29
N LYS A 605 25.92 19.78 9.55
CA LYS A 605 26.50 21.00 10.14
C LYS A 605 28.03 20.94 10.17
N GLN A 606 28.63 19.78 10.45
CA GLN A 606 30.08 19.58 10.39
C GLN A 606 30.59 19.61 8.95
N GLY A 607 29.88 19.00 8.00
CA GLY A 607 30.19 19.06 6.56
C GLY A 607 30.12 20.49 6.02
N TYR A 608 29.04 21.20 6.35
CA TYR A 608 28.83 22.62 6.05
C TYR A 608 29.91 23.51 6.68
N HIS A 609 30.25 23.30 7.95
CA HIS A 609 31.31 24.06 8.62
C HIS A 609 32.70 23.77 7.99
N LYS A 610 32.92 22.55 7.48
CA LYS A 610 34.15 22.12 6.78
C LYS A 610 34.25 22.70 5.36
N THR A 611 33.14 22.89 4.64
CA THR A 611 33.13 23.64 3.37
C THR A 611 33.22 25.15 3.60
N LEU A 612 32.45 25.71 4.52
CA LEU A 612 32.49 27.13 4.89
C LEU A 612 33.89 27.56 5.37
N MET A 613 34.55 26.76 6.21
CA MET A 613 35.97 26.99 6.59
C MET A 613 36.89 27.01 5.37
N ARG A 614 36.74 26.07 4.42
CA ARG A 614 37.55 26.05 3.19
C ARG A 614 37.31 27.26 2.30
N LEU A 615 36.09 27.79 2.23
CA LEU A 615 35.77 28.99 1.47
C LEU A 615 36.28 30.26 2.19
N LYS A 616 36.17 30.34 3.53
CA LYS A 616 36.77 31.42 4.33
C LYS A 616 38.31 31.45 4.20
N LEU A 617 38.99 30.31 4.33
CA LEU A 617 40.44 30.21 4.15
C LEU A 617 40.90 30.59 2.73
N LYS A 618 40.11 30.26 1.69
CA LYS A 618 40.36 30.76 0.32
C LYS A 618 40.22 32.28 0.23
N LYS A 619 39.21 32.87 0.90
CA LYS A 619 38.95 34.31 0.91
C LYS A 619 40.05 35.08 1.65
N GLU A 620 40.55 34.52 2.75
CA GLU A 620 41.69 35.06 3.50
C GLU A 620 42.94 35.07 2.61
N ARG A 621 43.34 33.91 2.04
CA ARG A 621 44.47 33.83 1.08
C ARG A 621 44.37 34.83 -0.08
N ILE A 622 43.18 35.06 -0.64
CA ILE A 622 42.97 36.07 -1.70
C ILE A 622 43.14 37.49 -1.14
N SER A 623 42.60 37.76 0.05
CA SER A 623 42.72 39.07 0.71
C SER A 623 44.15 39.38 1.15
N ASP A 624 44.97 38.37 1.45
CA ASP A 624 46.36 38.53 1.89
C ASP A 624 47.28 38.84 0.70
N VAL A 625 47.06 38.19 -0.46
CA VAL A 625 47.66 38.63 -1.73
C VAL A 625 47.19 40.04 -2.11
N GLN A 626 45.92 40.39 -1.86
CA GLN A 626 45.42 41.74 -2.11
C GLN A 626 46.08 42.82 -1.22
N LYS A 627 46.45 42.51 0.03
CA LYS A 627 47.25 43.40 0.91
C LYS A 627 48.68 43.56 0.41
N ALA A 628 49.33 42.46 0.00
CA ALA A 628 50.69 42.52 -0.57
C ALA A 628 50.73 43.44 -1.81
N LEU A 629 49.69 43.39 -2.66
CA LEU A 629 49.51 44.27 -3.82
C LEU A 629 49.07 45.73 -3.50
N GLN A 630 48.86 46.07 -2.23
CA GLN A 630 48.52 47.43 -1.76
C GLN A 630 49.70 48.13 -1.05
N ASN A 631 50.62 47.37 -0.46
CA ASN A 631 51.81 47.93 0.20
C ASN A 631 52.97 48.24 -0.77
N GLY A 632 52.94 47.69 -1.99
CA GLY A 632 54.01 47.86 -2.98
C GLY A 632 54.03 49.22 -3.68
N THR A 633 55.23 49.61 -4.11
CA THR A 633 55.47 50.75 -5.02
C THR A 633 55.03 50.45 -6.46
N LYS A 634 55.21 51.42 -7.37
CA LYS A 634 54.78 51.33 -8.79
C LYS A 634 55.30 50.08 -9.51
N GLU A 635 56.54 49.72 -9.22
CA GLU A 635 57.18 48.46 -9.61
C GLU A 635 57.31 47.61 -8.35
N LEU A 636 57.09 46.29 -8.49
CA LEU A 636 57.00 45.35 -7.37
C LEU A 636 57.79 44.07 -7.73
N GLU A 637 59.00 43.98 -7.20
CA GLU A 637 59.98 42.92 -7.48
C GLU A 637 59.59 41.59 -6.82
N PHE A 638 59.98 40.47 -7.44
CA PHE A 638 59.58 39.13 -7.02
C PHE A 638 59.92 38.81 -5.56
N GLU A 639 61.10 39.20 -5.07
CA GLU A 639 61.50 38.92 -3.69
C GLU A 639 60.72 39.73 -2.65
N ASP A 640 60.32 40.98 -2.95
CA ASP A 640 59.47 41.77 -2.03
C ASP A 640 58.05 41.21 -1.95
N PHE A 641 57.48 40.79 -3.07
CA PHE A 641 56.20 40.08 -3.12
C PHE A 641 56.27 38.76 -2.32
N LYS A 642 57.36 38.03 -2.51
CA LYS A 642 57.62 36.72 -1.90
C LYS A 642 57.88 36.81 -0.41
N ASN A 643 58.64 37.79 0.06
CA ASN A 643 58.84 38.05 1.48
C ASN A 643 57.51 38.44 2.15
N SER A 644 56.76 39.37 1.55
CA SER A 644 55.44 39.78 2.05
C SER A 644 54.47 38.60 2.24
N LEU A 645 54.39 37.70 1.25
CA LEU A 645 53.51 36.52 1.34
C LEU A 645 54.07 35.39 2.22
N LYS A 646 55.39 35.32 2.40
CA LYS A 646 56.06 34.36 3.29
C LYS A 646 55.92 34.76 4.77
N GLU A 647 55.91 36.06 5.08
CA GLU A 647 55.51 36.59 6.39
C GLU A 647 54.03 36.30 6.70
N LEU A 648 53.17 36.36 5.68
CA LEU A 648 51.76 35.95 5.75
C LEU A 648 51.55 34.42 5.70
N GLY A 649 52.63 33.62 5.77
CA GLY A 649 52.57 32.16 5.94
C GLY A 649 52.26 31.35 4.69
N HIS A 650 52.33 31.93 3.49
CA HIS A 650 52.14 31.19 2.24
C HIS A 650 53.34 30.30 1.90
N ALA A 651 53.08 29.15 1.27
CA ALA A 651 54.13 28.23 0.84
C ALA A 651 54.83 28.74 -0.42
N GLU A 652 56.17 28.70 -0.43
CA GLU A 652 57.01 29.34 -1.46
C GLU A 652 56.67 28.92 -2.91
N HIS A 653 56.28 27.65 -3.11
CA HIS A 653 55.85 27.16 -4.42
C HIS A 653 54.47 27.69 -4.86
N GLU A 654 53.55 28.00 -3.93
CA GLU A 654 52.29 28.68 -4.26
C GLU A 654 52.56 30.13 -4.71
N ILE A 655 53.50 30.81 -4.05
CA ILE A 655 53.91 32.19 -4.37
C ILE A 655 54.52 32.25 -5.78
N THR A 656 55.53 31.42 -6.07
CA THR A 656 56.17 31.39 -7.40
C THR A 656 55.18 31.03 -8.50
N ALA A 657 54.25 30.09 -8.24
CA ALA A 657 53.19 29.71 -9.18
C ALA A 657 52.06 30.73 -9.31
N ALA A 658 51.93 31.69 -8.39
CA ALA A 658 51.04 32.84 -8.51
C ALA A 658 51.71 33.95 -9.34
N PHE A 659 52.96 34.31 -9.05
CA PHE A 659 53.69 35.38 -9.74
C PHE A 659 53.90 35.08 -11.23
N SER A 660 54.42 33.89 -11.54
CA SER A 660 54.68 33.41 -12.93
C SER A 660 53.44 33.15 -13.80
N ARG A 661 52.23 33.48 -13.31
CA ARG A 661 51.00 33.51 -14.11
C ARG A 661 50.64 34.90 -14.63
N PHE A 662 51.24 35.93 -14.06
CA PHE A 662 50.94 37.33 -14.38
C PHE A 662 52.14 38.08 -14.93
N ASP A 663 53.36 37.76 -14.47
CA ASP A 663 54.63 38.07 -15.17
C ASP A 663 54.64 37.38 -16.53
N LYS A 664 54.66 38.16 -17.63
CA LYS A 664 54.59 37.65 -19.01
C LYS A 664 55.85 37.84 -19.85
N ASP A 665 56.71 38.78 -19.51
CA ASP A 665 57.98 39.01 -20.21
C ASP A 665 59.16 38.27 -19.55
N GLY A 666 58.97 37.74 -18.34
CA GLY A 666 59.95 36.96 -17.57
C GLY A 666 60.93 37.84 -16.77
N ASN A 667 60.60 39.12 -16.55
CA ASN A 667 61.52 40.09 -15.96
C ASN A 667 61.65 40.03 -14.42
N GLN A 668 60.81 39.24 -13.73
CA GLN A 668 60.74 39.13 -12.26
C GLN A 668 60.24 40.37 -11.50
N VAL A 669 59.54 41.28 -12.17
CA VAL A 669 58.98 42.56 -11.65
C VAL A 669 57.59 42.81 -12.24
N LEU A 670 56.54 42.73 -11.43
CA LEU A 670 55.16 42.95 -11.93
C LEU A 670 54.92 44.42 -12.27
N ASP A 671 54.69 44.70 -13.56
CA ASP A 671 54.40 46.06 -14.06
C ASP A 671 53.01 46.57 -13.61
N GLU A 672 52.74 47.88 -13.79
CA GLU A 672 51.49 48.49 -13.32
C GLU A 672 50.23 47.84 -13.96
N GLU A 673 50.33 47.31 -15.17
CA GLU A 673 49.25 46.66 -15.92
C GLU A 673 49.10 45.17 -15.59
N GLU A 674 50.18 44.44 -15.34
CA GLU A 674 50.18 43.07 -14.79
C GLU A 674 49.61 43.07 -13.38
N GLN A 675 50.03 44.02 -12.53
CA GLN A 675 49.41 44.23 -11.22
C GLN A 675 47.92 44.61 -11.34
N LYS A 676 47.51 45.47 -12.29
CA LYS A 676 46.08 45.78 -12.52
C LYS A 676 45.29 44.53 -12.92
N ARG A 677 45.85 43.69 -13.80
CA ARG A 677 45.25 42.42 -14.23
C ARG A 677 45.16 41.41 -13.07
N MET A 678 46.20 41.29 -12.24
CA MET A 678 46.17 40.45 -11.03
C MET A 678 45.13 40.96 -10.01
N ARG A 679 45.08 42.28 -9.76
CA ARG A 679 44.09 42.91 -8.86
C ARG A 679 42.64 42.68 -9.35
N HIS A 680 42.39 42.75 -10.66
CA HIS A 680 41.06 42.46 -11.24
C HIS A 680 40.67 40.98 -11.06
N ASP A 681 41.55 40.05 -11.45
CA ASP A 681 41.33 38.60 -11.32
C ASP A 681 41.10 38.15 -9.87
N LEU A 682 41.83 38.76 -8.92
CA LEU A 682 41.65 38.52 -7.49
C LEU A 682 40.33 39.08 -6.94
N GLU A 683 39.94 40.31 -7.32
CA GLU A 683 38.66 40.88 -6.85
C GLU A 683 37.46 40.16 -7.49
N GLU A 684 37.54 39.76 -8.75
CA GLU A 684 36.52 38.93 -9.42
C GLU A 684 36.31 37.60 -8.66
N LYS A 685 37.40 36.92 -8.32
CA LYS A 685 37.36 35.68 -7.50
C LYS A 685 36.87 35.93 -6.07
N ARG A 686 37.21 37.08 -5.48
CA ARG A 686 36.74 37.51 -4.14
C ARG A 686 35.24 37.78 -4.12
N VAL A 687 34.70 38.43 -5.15
CA VAL A 687 33.26 38.67 -5.33
C VAL A 687 32.50 37.36 -5.57
N ALA A 688 32.98 36.50 -6.46
CA ALA A 688 32.38 35.18 -6.70
C ALA A 688 32.36 34.31 -5.42
N LEU A 689 33.47 34.29 -4.68
CA LEU A 689 33.60 33.55 -3.42
C LEU A 689 32.76 34.15 -2.28
N ASN A 690 32.58 35.48 -2.24
CA ASN A 690 31.64 36.13 -1.34
C ASN A 690 30.20 35.70 -1.63
N ALA A 691 29.78 35.69 -2.91
CA ALA A 691 28.45 35.25 -3.31
C ALA A 691 28.19 33.76 -3.01
N GLU A 692 29.20 32.89 -3.20
CA GLU A 692 29.13 31.48 -2.81
C GLU A 692 28.93 31.33 -1.29
N ILE A 693 29.70 32.07 -0.48
CA ILE A 693 29.58 32.08 1.00
C ILE A 693 28.22 32.65 1.45
N GLU A 694 27.72 33.71 0.81
CA GLU A 694 26.44 34.34 1.19
C GLU A 694 25.23 33.47 0.84
N ASN A 695 25.26 32.80 -0.33
CA ASN A 695 24.23 31.84 -0.71
C ASN A 695 24.24 30.60 0.22
N LEU A 696 25.42 30.09 0.58
CA LEU A 696 25.56 29.05 1.61
C LEU A 696 25.08 29.52 2.98
N GLY A 697 25.27 30.78 3.34
CA GLY A 697 24.73 31.38 4.56
C GLY A 697 23.20 31.38 4.57
N LYS A 698 22.59 31.97 3.54
CA LYS A 698 21.12 32.06 3.40
C LYS A 698 20.43 30.70 3.34
N SER A 699 21.08 29.70 2.76
CA SER A 699 20.55 28.33 2.68
C SER A 699 20.50 27.58 4.03
N TYR A 700 21.09 28.11 5.11
CA TYR A 700 21.15 27.46 6.44
C TYR A 700 20.79 28.39 7.62
N GLY A 701 20.70 29.70 7.40
CA GLY A 701 20.53 30.71 8.45
C GLY A 701 19.15 30.82 9.08
N ASP A 702 18.12 30.17 8.54
CA ASP A 702 16.71 30.33 8.95
C ASP A 702 16.35 29.55 10.24
N ASN A 703 17.34 29.24 11.09
CA ASN A 703 17.17 28.62 12.41
C ASN A 703 18.26 29.12 13.39
N ASN A 704 17.97 30.22 14.09
CA ASN A 704 18.58 30.73 15.34
C ASN A 704 20.07 30.37 15.60
N LEU A 705 21.01 31.27 15.27
CA LEU A 705 22.44 31.03 15.53
C LEU A 705 23.29 32.28 15.92
N ASP A 706 22.68 33.41 16.31
CA ASP A 706 23.41 34.64 16.67
C ASP A 706 23.79 34.78 18.16
N GLU A 707 23.30 33.91 19.05
CA GLU A 707 23.42 34.11 20.52
C GLU A 707 24.62 33.40 21.18
N ASN A 708 25.66 33.03 20.43
CA ASN A 708 26.86 32.34 20.98
C ASN A 708 28.18 32.77 20.33
N LEU A 709 28.57 34.04 20.52
CA LEU A 709 29.90 34.56 20.16
C LEU A 709 30.63 35.29 21.30
N THR A 710 30.31 34.98 22.56
CA THR A 710 30.93 35.59 23.77
C THR A 710 31.57 34.56 24.71
N LEU A 711 32.06 33.43 24.17
CA LEU A 711 32.67 32.33 24.94
C LEU A 711 34.14 32.04 24.56
N VAL A 712 34.91 33.07 24.21
CA VAL A 712 36.35 32.93 23.85
C VAL A 712 37.28 33.67 24.82
N GLU A 713 36.85 34.78 25.43
CA GLU A 713 37.68 35.54 26.38
C GLU A 713 37.88 34.83 27.73
N ALA A 714 37.00 33.89 28.08
CA ALA A 714 36.98 33.18 29.36
C ALA A 714 38.03 32.03 29.49
N LYS A 715 39.09 32.01 28.65
CA LYS A 715 40.08 30.90 28.65
C LYS A 715 41.47 31.25 29.19
N ASN A 716 41.70 32.51 29.61
CA ASN A 716 42.95 32.95 30.24
C ASN A 716 42.79 33.26 31.74
N ASN A 717 42.22 32.32 32.52
CA ASN A 717 42.39 32.25 33.97
C ASN A 717 41.85 30.92 34.53
N HIS A 718 42.69 29.88 34.59
CA HIS A 718 42.34 28.67 35.36
C HIS A 718 43.57 27.97 35.98
N ALA A 719 44.31 28.72 36.81
CA ALA A 719 45.16 28.15 37.85
C ALA A 719 44.55 28.53 39.22
N ASN A 720 44.48 27.57 40.13
CA ASN A 720 44.04 27.71 41.53
C ASN A 720 42.60 28.23 41.77
N LYS A 721 41.64 27.31 41.97
CA LYS A 721 41.13 26.99 43.33
C LYS A 721 39.97 25.99 43.33
N SER A 722 39.95 25.17 44.38
CA SER A 722 38.72 24.61 44.94
C SER A 722 38.20 25.54 46.04
N THR A 723 36.93 25.96 45.96
CA THR A 723 36.21 26.58 47.10
C THR A 723 34.70 26.33 46.96
N CYS A 724 33.98 26.32 48.08
CA CYS A 724 32.52 26.33 48.11
C CYS A 724 31.97 27.68 47.62
N VAL A 725 30.75 27.69 47.08
CA VAL A 725 30.02 28.92 46.70
C VAL A 725 29.68 29.72 47.95
N SER A 726 29.79 31.05 47.91
CA SER A 726 29.47 31.89 49.06
C SER A 726 27.96 32.12 49.23
N GLU A 727 27.53 32.32 50.48
CA GLU A 727 26.16 32.67 50.85
C GLU A 727 25.66 33.91 50.06
N GLU A 728 26.54 34.89 49.86
CA GLU A 728 26.22 36.14 49.14
C GLU A 728 25.96 35.91 47.65
N GLU A 729 26.74 35.06 46.98
CA GLU A 729 26.51 34.65 45.59
C GLU A 729 25.17 33.90 45.44
N PHE A 730 24.83 33.03 46.39
CA PHE A 730 23.54 32.35 46.41
C PHE A 730 22.37 33.32 46.59
N GLN A 731 22.48 34.31 47.48
CA GLN A 731 21.45 35.34 47.67
C GLN A 731 21.31 36.26 46.44
N ILE A 732 22.40 36.56 45.72
CA ILE A 732 22.35 37.31 44.46
C ILE A 732 21.67 36.48 43.35
N LEU A 733 21.95 35.17 43.27
CA LEU A 733 21.26 34.25 42.37
C LEU A 733 19.76 34.16 42.70
N LEU A 734 19.39 33.98 43.96
CA LEU A 734 18.00 33.92 44.41
C LEU A 734 17.23 35.19 44.02
N ARG A 735 17.85 36.36 44.19
CA ARG A 735 17.27 37.66 43.80
C ARG A 735 17.09 37.79 42.29
N ARG A 736 18.02 37.26 41.48
CA ARG A 736 17.89 37.20 40.01
C ARG A 736 16.80 36.23 39.55
N VAL A 737 16.64 35.09 40.23
CA VAL A 737 15.56 34.12 39.95
C VAL A 737 14.19 34.74 40.24
N LEU A 738 14.02 35.43 41.36
CA LEU A 738 12.77 36.16 41.68
C LEU A 738 12.46 37.28 40.66
N GLN A 739 13.48 37.97 40.13
CA GLN A 739 13.29 38.95 39.05
C GLN A 739 12.90 38.29 37.72
N LEU A 740 13.44 37.11 37.42
CA LEU A 740 13.04 36.30 36.25
C LEU A 740 11.60 35.77 36.40
N GLU A 741 11.22 35.29 37.59
CA GLU A 741 9.87 34.80 37.88
C GLU A 741 8.81 35.90 37.69
N HIS A 742 9.06 37.10 38.23
CA HIS A 742 8.19 38.27 38.00
C HIS A 742 8.13 38.67 36.51
N SER A 743 9.24 38.54 35.78
CA SER A 743 9.30 38.81 34.34
C SER A 743 8.50 37.77 33.53
N ILE A 744 8.60 36.50 33.90
CA ILE A 744 7.85 35.39 33.31
C ILE A 744 6.34 35.56 33.57
N GLY A 745 5.92 35.94 34.78
CA GLY A 745 4.51 36.27 35.06
C GLY A 745 3.96 37.40 34.19
N SER A 746 4.77 38.42 33.89
CA SER A 746 4.40 39.46 32.92
C SER A 746 4.30 38.95 31.48
N ILE A 747 5.10 37.94 31.10
CA ILE A 747 5.03 37.30 29.78
C ILE A 747 3.81 36.39 29.68
N VAL A 748 3.52 35.56 30.68
CA VAL A 748 2.34 34.69 30.74
C VAL A 748 1.05 35.49 30.61
N SER A 749 0.88 36.57 31.39
CA SER A 749 -0.31 37.44 31.28
C SER A 749 -0.48 38.11 29.91
N LYS A 750 0.62 38.32 29.16
CA LYS A 750 0.56 38.78 27.75
C LYS A 750 0.18 37.64 26.80
N ILE A 751 0.66 36.42 27.03
CA ILE A 751 0.25 35.23 26.28
C ILE A 751 -1.24 34.97 26.46
N ASP A 752 -1.76 34.99 27.69
CA ASP A 752 -3.19 34.81 27.97
C ASP A 752 -4.05 35.89 27.29
N SER A 753 -3.57 37.14 27.24
CA SER A 753 -4.22 38.22 26.50
C SER A 753 -4.21 38.00 24.98
N VAL A 754 -3.16 37.38 24.43
CA VAL A 754 -3.06 37.02 23.00
C VAL A 754 -3.94 35.81 22.67
N VAL A 755 -3.97 34.77 23.51
CA VAL A 755 -4.86 33.61 23.38
C VAL A 755 -6.33 34.05 23.43
N SER A 756 -6.70 34.86 24.42
CA SER A 756 -8.06 35.44 24.54
C SER A 756 -8.46 36.25 23.29
N LYS A 757 -7.52 36.97 22.67
CA LYS A 757 -7.75 37.70 21.41
C LYS A 757 -7.86 36.76 20.21
N LEU A 758 -7.07 35.69 20.15
CA LEU A 758 -7.15 34.68 19.10
C LEU A 758 -8.50 33.96 19.13
N GLU A 759 -8.97 33.51 20.30
CA GLU A 759 -10.31 32.93 20.45
C GLU A 759 -11.41 33.90 20.06
N ALA A 760 -11.28 35.19 20.41
CA ALA A 760 -12.26 36.21 20.03
C ALA A 760 -12.26 36.43 18.51
N LEU A 761 -11.09 36.41 17.86
CA LEU A 761 -10.95 36.54 16.40
C LEU A 761 -11.48 35.30 15.68
N GLU A 762 -11.28 34.11 16.23
CA GLU A 762 -11.83 32.85 15.73
C GLU A 762 -13.36 32.78 15.89
N ARG A 763 -13.90 33.17 17.05
CA ARG A 763 -15.35 33.33 17.25
C ARG A 763 -15.95 34.34 16.26
N ASN A 764 -15.27 35.45 15.98
CA ASN A 764 -15.69 36.41 14.94
C ASN A 764 -15.59 35.83 13.52
N LYS A 765 -14.59 34.99 13.22
CA LYS A 765 -14.51 34.25 11.94
C LYS A 765 -15.65 33.24 11.81
N LEU A 766 -16.00 32.53 12.88
CA LEU A 766 -17.12 31.58 12.91
C LEU A 766 -18.45 32.30 12.69
N GLN A 767 -18.70 33.40 13.41
CA GLN A 767 -19.88 34.24 13.21
C GLN A 767 -19.94 34.84 11.80
N ARG A 768 -18.80 35.25 11.21
CA ARG A 768 -18.78 35.66 9.78
C ARG A 768 -19.09 34.51 8.82
N LYS A 769 -18.59 33.30 9.05
CA LYS A 769 -18.95 32.12 8.24
C LYS A 769 -20.43 31.79 8.36
N ASP A 770 -21.00 31.85 9.56
CA ASP A 770 -22.42 31.59 9.82
C ASP A 770 -23.32 32.69 9.23
N LEU A 771 -22.92 33.96 9.28
CA LEU A 771 -23.63 35.06 8.63
C LEU A 771 -23.56 34.99 7.09
N VAL A 772 -22.41 34.61 6.53
CA VAL A 772 -22.24 34.36 5.08
C VAL A 772 -23.04 33.12 4.66
N GLY A 773 -23.08 32.07 5.48
CA GLY A 773 -23.94 30.91 5.27
C GLY A 773 -25.41 31.29 5.21
N LYS A 774 -25.89 32.08 6.17
CA LYS A 774 -27.27 32.59 6.20
C LYS A 774 -27.59 33.57 5.06
N LEU A 775 -26.60 34.31 4.57
CA LEU A 775 -26.75 35.12 3.34
C LEU A 775 -26.86 34.24 2.09
N LEU A 776 -26.02 33.21 1.94
CA LEU A 776 -26.08 32.27 0.82
C LEU A 776 -27.38 31.45 0.83
N ASP A 777 -27.82 31.00 2.01
CA ASP A 777 -29.07 30.26 2.22
C ASP A 777 -30.32 31.13 1.96
N ASN A 778 -30.27 32.43 2.30
CA ASN A 778 -31.30 33.39 1.87
C ASN A 778 -31.27 33.66 0.36
N ILE A 779 -30.09 33.77 -0.27
CA ILE A 779 -29.96 33.94 -1.73
C ILE A 779 -30.55 32.72 -2.45
N SER A 780 -30.23 31.49 -2.01
CA SER A 780 -30.84 30.27 -2.55
C SER A 780 -32.37 30.27 -2.42
N LYS A 781 -32.91 30.84 -1.33
CA LYS A 781 -34.36 30.97 -1.09
C LYS A 781 -35.02 32.11 -1.87
N GLU A 782 -34.27 33.09 -2.37
CA GLU A 782 -34.76 34.11 -3.32
C GLU A 782 -34.62 33.68 -4.79
N GLU A 783 -33.72 32.75 -5.11
CA GLU A 783 -33.54 32.21 -6.47
C GLU A 783 -34.51 31.08 -6.81
N GLN A 784 -34.83 30.19 -5.85
CA GLN A 784 -35.77 29.08 -6.07
C GLN A 784 -37.14 29.51 -6.65
N PRO A 785 -37.84 30.55 -6.13
CA PRO A 785 -39.14 30.98 -6.66
C PRO A 785 -39.08 31.44 -8.12
N ARG A 786 -37.96 32.06 -8.54
CA ARG A 786 -37.79 32.56 -9.92
C ARG A 786 -37.55 31.44 -10.91
N GLN A 787 -36.86 30.37 -10.49
CA GLN A 787 -36.59 29.22 -11.32
C GLN A 787 -37.88 28.44 -11.62
N GLU A 788 -38.76 28.26 -10.62
CA GLU A 788 -40.04 27.57 -10.78
C GLU A 788 -41.05 28.39 -11.60
N GLU A 789 -41.20 29.70 -11.35
CA GLU A 789 -42.07 30.57 -12.19
C GLU A 789 -41.63 30.58 -13.66
N LEU A 790 -40.32 30.52 -13.95
CA LEU A 790 -39.81 30.44 -15.32
C LEU A 790 -40.02 29.07 -15.97
N LEU A 791 -39.95 27.96 -15.21
CA LEU A 791 -40.27 26.64 -15.75
C LEU A 791 -41.76 26.50 -16.06
N GLN A 792 -42.62 26.87 -15.11
CA GLN A 792 -44.07 26.68 -15.24
C GLN A 792 -44.66 27.52 -16.38
N ARG A 793 -44.19 28.77 -16.53
CA ARG A 793 -44.60 29.70 -17.61
C ARG A 793 -44.14 29.28 -19.00
N ASN A 794 -43.15 28.40 -19.11
CA ASN A 794 -42.71 27.80 -20.39
C ASN A 794 -43.36 26.43 -20.69
N LEU A 795 -44.00 25.79 -19.70
CA LEU A 795 -44.70 24.51 -19.86
C LEU A 795 -46.17 24.68 -20.29
N ASP A 796 -46.85 25.71 -19.81
CA ASP A 796 -48.27 26.00 -20.14
C ASP A 796 -48.63 26.05 -21.64
N PRO A 797 -47.75 26.52 -22.57
CA PRO A 797 -48.04 26.46 -24.00
C PRO A 797 -48.01 25.03 -24.57
N LEU A 798 -47.02 24.23 -24.17
CA LEU A 798 -46.74 22.91 -24.74
C LEU A 798 -47.77 21.84 -24.35
N VAL A 799 -48.37 21.96 -23.16
CA VAL A 799 -49.45 21.04 -22.73
C VAL A 799 -50.75 21.28 -23.52
N LYS A 800 -51.00 22.51 -23.98
CA LYS A 800 -52.24 22.87 -24.70
C LYS A 800 -52.28 22.46 -26.17
N GLU A 801 -51.14 22.16 -26.79
CA GLU A 801 -51.09 21.79 -28.21
C GLU A 801 -51.30 20.27 -28.42
N ASN A 802 -50.90 19.43 -27.45
CA ASN A 802 -51.03 17.97 -27.52
C ASN A 802 -52.38 17.39 -27.04
N GLN A 803 -53.32 18.24 -26.60
CA GLN A 803 -54.66 17.81 -26.14
C GLN A 803 -55.80 18.20 -27.11
N GLY A 804 -55.46 18.59 -28.35
CA GLY A 804 -56.41 18.98 -29.40
C GLY A 804 -56.98 17.83 -30.25
N GLY A 805 -56.57 16.59 -29.99
CA GLY A 805 -57.11 15.38 -30.61
C GLY A 805 -57.52 14.36 -29.55
N TRP A 806 -58.43 13.45 -29.90
CA TRP A 806 -59.01 12.42 -29.02
C TRP A 806 -59.97 12.92 -27.93
N GLU A 807 -61.08 13.58 -28.30
CA GLU A 807 -62.38 13.22 -27.72
C GLU A 807 -63.58 13.72 -28.55
N THR A 808 -64.17 12.83 -29.34
CA THR A 808 -65.44 13.08 -30.07
C THR A 808 -66.40 11.91 -29.90
N LYS A 809 -66.79 11.59 -28.65
CA LYS A 809 -67.89 10.65 -28.36
C LYS A 809 -68.38 10.72 -26.91
N HIS A 810 -69.68 10.47 -26.72
CA HIS A 810 -70.39 10.21 -25.47
C HIS A 810 -70.47 11.33 -24.39
N MET A 811 -71.37 12.29 -24.67
CA MET A 811 -72.21 12.88 -23.61
C MET A 811 -73.27 11.88 -23.14
N LEU A 812 -73.30 11.52 -21.86
CA LEU A 812 -74.49 11.38 -20.99
C LEU A 812 -74.11 10.88 -19.57
N GLY A 813 -74.73 11.41 -18.49
CA GLY A 813 -74.86 10.65 -17.23
C GLY A 813 -74.69 11.35 -15.88
N ASN A 814 -75.74 12.05 -15.42
CA ASN A 814 -76.18 12.19 -14.01
C ASN A 814 -75.32 12.92 -12.94
N ASN A 815 -76.06 13.47 -11.96
CA ASN A 815 -75.58 14.12 -10.74
C ASN A 815 -75.36 13.11 -9.59
N LEU A 816 -74.60 13.49 -8.55
CA LEU A 816 -75.12 13.63 -7.17
C LEU A 816 -74.08 14.20 -6.15
N SER A 817 -74.60 14.54 -4.96
CA SER A 817 -73.96 15.03 -3.72
C SER A 817 -72.76 14.20 -3.20
N GLY A 818 -71.88 14.71 -2.32
CA GLY A 818 -71.83 16.01 -1.62
C GLY A 818 -71.04 15.95 -0.28
N SER A 819 -71.31 16.91 0.62
CA SER A 819 -70.81 17.04 2.02
C SER A 819 -69.29 17.17 2.30
N SER A 820 -68.91 18.35 2.81
CA SER A 820 -67.86 18.53 3.84
C SER A 820 -68.49 18.46 5.25
N PRO A 821 -67.68 18.40 6.34
CA PRO A 821 -67.45 19.59 7.18
C PRO A 821 -66.02 19.67 7.80
N GLN A 822 -65.43 20.85 8.08
CA GLN A 822 -65.31 21.57 9.39
C GLN A 822 -64.61 20.79 10.55
N ASN A 823 -63.87 21.36 11.52
CA ASN A 823 -63.38 22.72 11.90
C ASN A 823 -62.21 22.50 12.96
N ASP A 824 -61.57 23.43 13.72
CA ASP A 824 -61.68 24.87 14.00
C ASP A 824 -60.42 25.46 14.73
N ASN A 825 -60.26 26.80 14.75
CA ASN A 825 -59.68 27.67 15.84
C ASN A 825 -58.25 27.39 16.43
N SER A 826 -57.54 28.23 17.23
CA SER A 826 -57.69 29.57 17.90
C SER A 826 -56.30 30.05 18.45
N ILE A 827 -55.97 31.26 19.00
CA ILE A 827 -56.43 32.69 18.96
C ILE A 827 -55.33 33.59 19.63
N TYR A 828 -54.82 34.64 18.93
CA TYR A 828 -54.27 35.95 19.45
C TYR A 828 -53.08 35.97 20.47
N SER A 829 -52.34 37.05 20.83
CA SER A 829 -52.11 38.49 20.46
C SER A 829 -50.69 38.92 20.98
N ASN A 830 -50.12 40.16 20.99
CA ASN A 830 -50.53 41.55 20.68
C ASN A 830 -49.28 42.47 20.38
N LEU A 831 -49.45 43.80 20.28
CA LEU A 831 -48.43 44.89 20.18
C LEU A 831 -48.51 45.86 21.43
N PRO A 832 -47.85 47.07 21.60
CA PRO A 832 -47.23 47.99 20.60
C PRO A 832 -45.96 48.87 20.95
N LYS A 833 -45.25 49.31 19.90
CA LYS A 833 -44.64 50.65 19.59
C LYS A 833 -43.90 51.55 20.62
N SER A 834 -42.65 51.94 20.29
CA SER A 834 -42.11 53.33 20.06
C SER A 834 -40.56 53.34 20.08
N GLY A 835 -39.77 54.23 19.44
CA GLY A 835 -40.03 55.33 18.48
C GLY A 835 -38.73 55.86 17.81
N LEU A 836 -38.85 56.69 16.77
CA LEU A 836 -37.76 57.43 16.06
C LEU A 836 -37.54 58.84 16.70
N PRO A 837 -36.57 59.71 16.30
CA PRO A 837 -35.72 59.74 15.08
C PRO A 837 -34.21 60.09 15.29
N GLY A 838 -33.45 60.23 14.19
CA GLY A 838 -32.13 60.88 14.20
C GLY A 838 -31.38 60.79 12.85
N SER A 839 -31.18 61.92 12.15
CA SER A 839 -30.50 61.98 10.85
C SER A 839 -29.34 62.98 10.88
N GLN A 840 -28.16 62.58 10.38
CA GLN A 840 -27.22 63.47 9.70
C GLN A 840 -26.19 62.70 8.85
N ALA A 841 -25.90 63.23 7.66
CA ALA A 841 -24.81 62.83 6.74
C ALA A 841 -23.65 63.87 6.88
N PRO A 842 -22.63 64.07 5.98
CA PRO A 842 -22.57 63.74 4.53
C PRO A 842 -21.16 63.42 3.90
N LYS A 843 -21.11 63.39 2.54
CA LYS A 843 -19.94 63.47 1.60
C LYS A 843 -19.13 62.16 1.43
N ASN A 844 -18.99 61.59 0.22
CA ASN A 844 -18.32 62.03 -1.03
C ASN A 844 -16.82 62.31 -0.82
N THR A 845 -15.87 61.72 -1.58
CA THR A 845 -15.81 61.62 -3.06
C THR A 845 -15.17 60.33 -3.65
N ARG A 846 -15.43 60.07 -4.96
CA ARG A 846 -14.72 59.13 -5.87
C ARG A 846 -13.43 59.78 -6.48
N PRO A 847 -12.68 59.21 -7.47
CA PRO A 847 -12.66 57.88 -8.13
C PRO A 847 -11.21 57.25 -8.04
N GLN A 848 -10.51 56.56 -8.97
CA GLN A 848 -10.71 56.10 -10.37
C GLN A 848 -9.65 55.03 -10.78
N SER A 849 -9.98 54.06 -11.67
CA SER A 849 -9.09 53.30 -12.61
C SER A 849 -7.91 52.46 -12.05
N ASN A 850 -7.33 51.41 -12.68
CA ASN A 850 -7.55 50.57 -13.88
C ASN A 850 -6.60 49.33 -13.79
N VAL A 851 -6.61 48.24 -14.58
CA VAL A 851 -7.61 47.46 -15.37
C VAL A 851 -6.90 46.16 -15.87
N HIS A 852 -7.61 45.02 -15.93
CA HIS A 852 -7.10 43.65 -16.26
C HIS A 852 -6.05 43.06 -15.29
N PHE A 853 -5.92 41.74 -15.12
CA PHE A 853 -6.62 40.60 -15.75
C PHE A 853 -7.69 39.97 -14.84
#